data_AF-A0A2G5UR46-F1
#
_entry.id   AF-A0A2G5UR46-F1
#
_cell.length_a   1.000
_cell.length_b   1.000
_cell.length_c   1.000
_cell.angle_alpha   90.00
_cell.angle_beta   90.00
_cell.angle_gamma   90.00
#
_symmetry.space_group_name_H-M   'P 1'
#
loop_
_entity.id
_entity.type
_entity.pdbx_description
1 polymer ?
#
loop_
_entity_poly.entity_id
_entity_poly.type
_entity_poly.pdbx_seq_one_letter_code
_entity_poly.pdbx_strand_id
1 'polypeptide(L)'
;MKLSKFPYLVQKEILDNMKYSDLFLLSFVSKNIKKVIKLSQTTRFRNIDRIVFDMKNTEHPMISIVFGSSVYFIIISSTISEKLKNDYFQLNVSGKLINFEYVSWHCPALAFDPCDRESVFTSIYNYLLDFFGDTIEYEWITTDHRFFVPRVRNLSLILEFWTTGTDEEIMERFENIISLSPIMKHVKTSNWRPAGTINPESKYYQAESISICQNNLTIPINLGRFQGRQAFLRCRTCRISDLSEFLKRWKSGEGFQRLEYAKIIINHPDVPLNGILNEIGVNYIDATKTPPTHTLPKVTMNLLKYPYLVQKEILENMTYSELFLLSFVSKNMKNIIKSSQTKRFNSIPRIVYVYDRIQEGRVYIPTKPRIRYINGRTRTARMAELIIETVERQEDAKHDYFQLNVAGKLIDFEIRKDFFQDYCPVASFLSIDKESVMESIHNYFLDFIGDSVDYHWIAEDCKLSISQLQNLSTCLSVLHIDNGLDDMKNLEAIFSSSPALKQIENGVKPLEEPFSPESKFSQAESLKLKLNEKTLLAVLQHFQGRQACLKCSSSFEIRALTNFVNRWKSGEAFQKLEYLKVELPFGTEFEGIPEILNSIGVKQIDETQTPLEHCLHRVCIPLSYGSRCPTRFPMIAFNQCDKQSIFESIHNYLLDFFGDTIEYEWIITDFQFFVPRVQHLSLVLNFRNTGTDEENIERLENIISLSPIMKHVQTTYWRPPGTLKPESKLYQAESISIVQDVPTILVNLGCFQGKQASFRCHSCRIFDLIEFVNRWKSGEAFQNLEHLEIILNHTDFPLNGVLNAIGVKYIDLVKTPPTHTLPKVYFESGHKPNTDPINSHTYVEKETDNRVASMSIEGTTFSFGVWNKTEEEFLALVK
;
A
#
# COMPACT_ATOMS: atom_id res chain seq x y z
N MET A 1 -7.20 -18.75 -20.82
CA MET A 1 -5.87 -19.39 -21.00
C MET A 1 -6.01 -20.91 -20.87
N LYS A 2 -5.45 -21.72 -21.80
CA LYS A 2 -5.53 -23.20 -21.74
C LYS A 2 -4.28 -23.78 -21.01
N LEU A 3 -4.17 -23.58 -19.70
CA LEU A 3 -3.00 -23.98 -18.88
C LEU A 3 -2.62 -25.46 -19.09
N SER A 4 -3.62 -26.33 -19.28
CA SER A 4 -3.46 -27.77 -19.49
C SER A 4 -2.75 -28.17 -20.80
N LYS A 5 -2.55 -27.23 -21.74
CA LYS A 5 -1.83 -27.49 -23.00
C LYS A 5 -0.31 -27.34 -22.87
N PHE A 6 0.18 -26.72 -21.81
CA PHE A 6 1.62 -26.55 -21.60
C PHE A 6 2.27 -27.84 -21.09
N PRO A 7 3.58 -28.05 -21.32
CA PRO A 7 4.31 -29.15 -20.68
C PRO A 7 4.24 -29.06 -19.15
N TYR A 8 4.30 -30.21 -18.47
CA TYR A 8 4.16 -30.29 -17.00
C TYR A 8 5.13 -29.37 -16.24
N LEU A 9 6.38 -29.23 -16.70
CA LEU A 9 7.37 -28.35 -16.07
C LEU A 9 6.94 -26.87 -16.13
N VAL A 10 6.37 -26.43 -17.25
CA VAL A 10 5.86 -25.07 -17.41
C VAL A 10 4.63 -24.85 -16.54
N GLN A 11 3.73 -25.84 -16.47
CA GLN A 11 2.58 -25.78 -15.56
C GLN A 11 3.05 -25.67 -14.10
N LYS A 12 4.04 -26.48 -13.70
CA LYS A 12 4.61 -26.46 -12.36
C LYS A 12 5.21 -25.09 -12.03
N GLU A 13 6.06 -24.55 -12.90
CA GLU A 13 6.68 -23.23 -12.71
C GLU A 13 5.64 -22.11 -12.55
N ILE A 14 4.59 -22.11 -13.37
CA ILE A 14 3.49 -21.14 -13.27
C ILE A 14 2.80 -21.26 -11.90
N LEU A 15 2.50 -22.48 -11.46
CA LEU A 15 1.81 -22.73 -10.18
C LEU A 15 2.70 -22.41 -8.97
N ASP A 16 4.01 -22.65 -9.05
CA ASP A 16 4.98 -22.32 -8.01
C ASP A 16 5.08 -20.79 -7.77
N ASN A 17 4.87 -19.99 -8.83
CA ASN A 17 4.85 -18.53 -8.76
C ASN A 17 3.48 -17.92 -8.40
N MET A 18 2.44 -18.74 -8.20
CA MET A 18 1.11 -18.27 -7.78
C MET A 18 0.96 -18.23 -6.26
N LYS A 19 0.14 -17.30 -5.75
CA LYS A 19 -0.23 -17.25 -4.32
C LYS A 19 -1.22 -18.36 -3.98
N TYR A 20 -1.36 -18.67 -2.69
CA TYR A 20 -2.34 -19.66 -2.22
C TYR A 20 -3.79 -19.28 -2.54
N SER A 21 -4.14 -17.98 -2.50
CA SER A 21 -5.46 -17.49 -2.91
C SER A 21 -5.72 -17.71 -4.40
N ASP A 22 -4.72 -17.47 -5.25
CA ASP A 22 -4.80 -17.70 -6.70
C ASP A 22 -4.95 -19.19 -7.01
N LEU A 23 -4.18 -20.06 -6.33
CA LEU A 23 -4.27 -21.52 -6.46
C LEU A 23 -5.65 -22.04 -6.00
N PHE A 24 -6.19 -21.48 -4.91
CA PHE A 24 -7.53 -21.79 -4.44
C PHE A 24 -8.58 -21.43 -5.50
N LEU A 25 -8.56 -20.21 -6.04
CA LEU A 25 -9.51 -19.81 -7.09
C LEU A 25 -9.34 -20.64 -8.37
N LEU A 26 -8.11 -20.87 -8.80
CA LEU A 26 -7.81 -21.68 -9.98
C LEU A 26 -8.32 -23.11 -9.83
N SER A 27 -8.34 -23.66 -8.61
CA SER A 27 -8.83 -25.01 -8.35
C SER A 27 -10.31 -25.22 -8.73
N PHE A 28 -11.12 -24.16 -8.77
CA PHE A 28 -12.54 -24.23 -9.17
C PHE A 28 -12.75 -24.28 -10.69
N VAL A 29 -11.73 -23.96 -11.50
CA VAL A 29 -11.85 -23.93 -12.97
C VAL A 29 -12.14 -25.32 -13.54
N SER A 30 -11.53 -26.38 -12.99
CA SER A 30 -11.90 -27.77 -13.32
C SER A 30 -11.35 -28.78 -12.32
N LYS A 31 -12.00 -29.94 -12.23
CA LYS A 31 -11.51 -31.09 -11.44
C LYS A 31 -10.10 -31.53 -11.86
N ASN A 32 -9.75 -31.43 -13.14
CA ASN A 32 -8.43 -31.79 -13.64
C ASN A 32 -7.37 -30.79 -13.17
N ILE A 33 -7.65 -29.49 -13.21
CA ILE A 33 -6.71 -28.48 -12.73
C ILE A 33 -6.51 -28.57 -11.22
N LYS A 34 -7.59 -28.84 -10.45
CA LYS A 34 -7.48 -29.12 -9.02
C LYS A 34 -6.51 -30.27 -8.74
N LYS A 35 -6.62 -31.38 -9.49
CA LYS A 35 -5.69 -32.52 -9.38
C LYS A 35 -4.25 -32.15 -9.73
N VAL A 36 -4.05 -31.40 -10.82
CA VAL A 36 -2.72 -30.93 -11.23
C VAL A 36 -2.09 -30.07 -10.14
N ILE A 37 -2.83 -29.12 -9.56
CA ILE A 37 -2.36 -28.27 -8.47
C ILE A 37 -1.99 -29.13 -7.25
N LYS A 38 -2.86 -30.05 -6.83
CA LYS A 38 -2.58 -30.94 -5.68
C LYS A 38 -1.29 -31.75 -5.88
N LEU A 39 -1.07 -32.30 -7.08
CA LEU A 39 0.11 -33.09 -7.40
C LEU A 39 1.38 -32.24 -7.50
N SER A 40 1.32 -31.09 -8.17
CA SER A 40 2.50 -30.24 -8.38
C SER A 40 2.92 -29.52 -7.10
N GLN A 41 1.97 -29.12 -6.27
CA GLN A 41 2.19 -28.35 -5.05
C GLN A 41 2.29 -29.22 -3.79
N THR A 42 2.36 -30.55 -3.90
CA THR A 42 2.39 -31.46 -2.73
C THR A 42 3.47 -31.10 -1.72
N THR A 43 4.70 -30.81 -2.18
CA THR A 43 5.81 -30.40 -1.29
C THR A 43 5.52 -29.08 -0.60
N ARG A 44 4.96 -28.11 -1.34
CA ARG A 44 4.60 -26.79 -0.82
C ARG A 44 3.47 -26.88 0.22
N PHE A 45 2.47 -27.73 -0.01
CA PHE A 45 1.36 -27.95 0.92
C PHE A 45 1.80 -28.69 2.18
N ARG A 46 2.74 -29.64 2.09
CA ARG A 46 3.31 -30.33 3.26
C ARG A 46 4.07 -29.40 4.21
N ASN A 47 4.55 -28.27 3.70
CA ASN A 47 5.22 -27.27 4.52
C ASN A 47 4.23 -26.40 5.29
N ILE A 48 2.93 -26.44 5.01
CA ILE A 48 1.94 -25.64 5.76
C ILE A 48 1.85 -26.16 7.19
N ASP A 49 2.14 -25.30 8.17
CA ASP A 49 2.04 -25.69 9.59
C ASP A 49 0.58 -25.87 9.98
N ARG A 50 -0.26 -24.89 9.62
CA ARG A 50 -1.67 -24.86 9.95
C ARG A 50 -2.50 -23.93 9.08
N ILE A 51 -3.79 -24.21 9.01
CA ILE A 51 -4.80 -23.34 8.42
C ILE A 51 -5.68 -22.79 9.54
N VAL A 52 -5.76 -21.47 9.64
CA VAL A 52 -6.45 -20.76 10.71
C VAL A 52 -7.73 -20.12 10.20
N PHE A 53 -8.83 -20.46 10.85
CA PHE A 53 -10.14 -19.82 10.69
C PHE A 53 -10.30 -18.80 11.82
N ASP A 54 -9.97 -17.54 11.53
CA ASP A 54 -10.10 -16.44 12.49
C ASP A 54 -11.51 -15.84 12.43
N MET A 55 -12.34 -16.22 13.39
CA MET A 55 -13.71 -15.77 13.58
C MET A 55 -13.82 -14.67 14.63
N LYS A 56 -12.71 -13.99 14.99
CA LYS A 56 -12.73 -12.96 16.03
C LYS A 56 -13.46 -11.68 15.59
N ASN A 57 -13.43 -11.39 14.30
CA ASN A 57 -14.16 -10.27 13.71
C ASN A 57 -15.55 -10.74 13.25
N THR A 58 -16.61 -10.13 13.79
CA THR A 58 -18.02 -10.47 13.50
C THR A 58 -18.48 -10.08 12.11
N GLU A 59 -17.85 -9.07 11.52
CA GLU A 59 -18.20 -8.53 10.20
C GLU A 59 -17.32 -9.16 9.11
N HIS A 60 -16.05 -9.41 9.43
CA HIS A 60 -15.05 -9.92 8.49
C HIS A 60 -14.22 -11.09 9.01
N PRO A 61 -14.82 -12.28 9.21
CA PRO A 61 -14.03 -13.49 9.45
C PRO A 61 -13.00 -13.75 8.34
N MET A 62 -11.83 -14.27 8.72
CA MET A 62 -10.69 -14.48 7.80
C MET A 62 -10.20 -15.93 7.86
N ILE A 63 -9.72 -16.44 6.73
CA ILE A 63 -9.07 -17.75 6.64
C ILE A 63 -7.66 -17.56 6.10
N SER A 64 -6.67 -18.07 6.83
CA SER A 64 -5.25 -17.91 6.52
C SER A 64 -4.46 -19.21 6.62
N ILE A 65 -3.38 -19.28 5.85
CA ILE A 65 -2.31 -20.28 5.99
C ILE A 65 -1.20 -19.68 6.83
N VAL A 66 -0.70 -20.45 7.79
CA VAL A 66 0.47 -20.11 8.58
C VAL A 66 1.62 -21.03 8.19
N PHE A 67 2.78 -20.42 7.94
CA PHE A 67 4.04 -21.11 7.69
C PHE A 67 5.16 -20.36 8.43
N GLY A 68 5.73 -21.00 9.45
CA GLY A 68 6.66 -20.37 10.37
C GLY A 68 6.04 -19.14 11.04
N SER A 69 6.67 -17.98 10.85
CA SER A 69 6.18 -16.66 11.29
C SER A 69 5.28 -15.96 10.27
N SER A 70 5.15 -16.49 9.05
CA SER A 70 4.42 -15.86 7.95
C SER A 70 2.95 -16.26 7.93
N VAL A 71 2.08 -15.28 7.67
CA VAL A 71 0.62 -15.47 7.56
C VAL A 71 0.16 -15.04 6.17
N TYR A 72 -0.51 -15.94 5.45
CA TYR A 72 -1.05 -15.70 4.11
C TYR A 72 -2.57 -15.85 4.11
N PHE A 73 -3.30 -14.77 3.80
CA PHE A 73 -4.75 -14.80 3.69
C PHE A 73 -5.19 -15.52 2.40
N ILE A 74 -6.12 -16.48 2.54
CA ILE A 74 -6.70 -17.22 1.41
C ILE A 74 -8.10 -16.70 1.08
N ILE A 75 -8.89 -16.41 2.13
CA ILE A 75 -10.29 -15.99 2.03
C ILE A 75 -10.53 -14.92 3.09
N ILE A 76 -11.20 -13.84 2.69
CA ILE A 76 -11.81 -12.88 3.61
C ILE A 76 -13.33 -13.08 3.48
N SER A 77 -14.11 -12.73 4.49
CA SER A 77 -15.56 -12.81 4.38
C SER A 77 -16.22 -11.47 4.69
N SER A 78 -17.40 -11.28 4.12
CA SER A 78 -18.25 -10.11 4.32
C SER A 78 -19.70 -10.57 4.40
N THR A 79 -20.47 -9.99 5.31
CA THR A 79 -21.93 -10.16 5.30
C THR A 79 -22.51 -9.49 4.06
N ILE A 80 -23.47 -10.14 3.40
CA ILE A 80 -24.18 -9.54 2.26
C ILE A 80 -24.83 -8.23 2.73
N SER A 81 -24.35 -7.11 2.20
CA SER A 81 -25.03 -5.82 2.32
C SER A 81 -26.08 -5.74 1.23
N GLU A 82 -27.34 -5.44 1.58
CA GLU A 82 -28.43 -5.25 0.61
C GLU A 82 -28.12 -4.18 -0.46
N LYS A 83 -27.10 -3.33 -0.23
CA LYS A 83 -26.70 -2.22 -1.11
C LYS A 83 -25.72 -2.59 -2.26
N LEU A 84 -25.22 -3.84 -2.35
CA LEU A 84 -24.12 -4.22 -3.27
C LEU A 84 -24.43 -5.44 -4.16
N LYS A 85 -25.69 -5.68 -4.54
CA LYS A 85 -26.15 -6.95 -5.15
C LYS A 85 -25.54 -7.38 -6.50
N ASN A 86 -24.70 -6.59 -7.19
CA ASN A 86 -24.44 -6.83 -8.62
C ASN A 86 -23.02 -7.31 -9.03
N ASP A 87 -22.03 -7.42 -8.13
CA ASP A 87 -20.65 -7.80 -8.50
C ASP A 87 -20.18 -9.17 -7.95
N TYR A 88 -21.11 -10.03 -7.54
CA TYR A 88 -20.80 -11.37 -7.02
C TYR A 88 -20.71 -12.43 -8.12
N PHE A 89 -19.78 -13.38 -7.99
CA PHE A 89 -19.73 -14.62 -8.76
C PHE A 89 -19.92 -15.84 -7.87
N GLN A 90 -20.56 -16.88 -8.39
CA GLN A 90 -20.89 -18.09 -7.61
C GLN A 90 -19.89 -19.21 -7.84
N LEU A 91 -19.43 -19.82 -6.75
CA LEU A 91 -18.63 -21.04 -6.80
C LEU A 91 -19.35 -22.17 -6.06
N ASN A 92 -19.32 -23.37 -6.63
CA ASN A 92 -19.74 -24.58 -5.92
C ASN A 92 -18.58 -25.06 -5.05
N VAL A 93 -18.69 -24.81 -3.76
CA VAL A 93 -17.72 -25.21 -2.74
C VAL A 93 -18.28 -26.42 -2.00
N SER A 94 -17.73 -27.61 -2.24
CA SER A 94 -18.13 -28.86 -1.57
C SER A 94 -19.63 -29.17 -1.63
N GLY A 95 -20.30 -28.82 -2.73
CA GLY A 95 -21.73 -29.07 -2.94
C GLY A 95 -22.64 -27.90 -2.59
N LYS A 96 -22.14 -26.83 -1.95
CA LYS A 96 -22.90 -25.61 -1.66
C LYS A 96 -22.48 -24.49 -2.63
N LEU A 97 -23.46 -23.83 -3.24
CA LEU A 97 -23.24 -22.61 -4.01
C LEU A 97 -23.02 -21.44 -3.05
N ILE A 98 -21.88 -20.76 -3.20
CA ILE A 98 -21.46 -19.65 -2.34
C ILE A 98 -21.11 -18.46 -3.23
N ASN A 99 -21.56 -17.25 -2.85
CA ASN A 99 -21.23 -16.01 -3.55
C ASN A 99 -19.83 -15.52 -3.14
N PHE A 100 -19.06 -15.05 -4.10
CA PHE A 100 -17.74 -14.46 -3.93
C PHE A 100 -17.65 -13.10 -4.61
N GLU A 101 -16.82 -12.22 -4.07
CA GLU A 101 -16.51 -10.88 -4.59
C GLU A 101 -15.00 -10.71 -4.74
N TYR A 102 -14.57 -9.99 -5.77
CA TYR A 102 -13.17 -9.67 -5.97
C TYR A 102 -12.83 -8.35 -5.29
N VAL A 103 -12.23 -8.40 -4.10
CA VAL A 103 -11.77 -7.20 -3.40
C VAL A 103 -10.37 -6.83 -3.91
N SER A 104 -10.05 -5.54 -3.93
CA SER A 104 -8.81 -4.90 -4.42
C SER A 104 -7.48 -5.44 -3.83
N TRP A 105 -7.52 -6.44 -2.95
CA TRP A 105 -6.38 -7.04 -2.24
C TRP A 105 -5.93 -8.40 -2.80
N HIS A 106 -6.45 -8.86 -3.95
CA HIS A 106 -6.13 -10.17 -4.55
C HIS A 106 -6.48 -11.39 -3.64
N CYS A 107 -7.49 -11.23 -2.80
CA CYS A 107 -8.05 -12.27 -1.95
C CYS A 107 -9.57 -12.29 -2.18
N PRO A 108 -10.18 -13.45 -2.49
CA PRO A 108 -11.61 -13.53 -2.68
C PRO A 108 -12.34 -13.24 -1.36
N ALA A 109 -13.35 -12.36 -1.43
CA ALA A 109 -14.27 -12.15 -0.32
C ALA A 109 -15.49 -13.06 -0.46
N LEU A 110 -15.83 -13.77 0.59
CA LEU A 110 -16.95 -14.67 0.66
C LEU A 110 -18.18 -13.91 1.18
N ALA A 111 -19.24 -13.87 0.39
CA ALA A 111 -20.49 -13.18 0.69
C ALA A 111 -21.58 -14.20 1.03
N PHE A 112 -22.16 -14.09 2.22
CA PHE A 112 -23.19 -15.01 2.71
C PHE A 112 -24.20 -14.31 3.63
N ASP A 113 -25.40 -14.90 3.71
CA ASP A 113 -26.40 -14.51 4.70
C ASP A 113 -25.95 -15.00 6.09
N PRO A 114 -26.02 -14.17 7.15
CA PRO A 114 -25.71 -14.61 8.52
C PRO A 114 -26.40 -15.92 8.95
N CYS A 115 -27.58 -16.24 8.42
CA CYS A 115 -28.32 -17.48 8.70
C CYS A 115 -27.66 -18.72 8.05
N ASP A 116 -26.95 -18.55 6.94
CA ASP A 116 -26.25 -19.61 6.20
C ASP A 116 -24.83 -19.86 6.73
N ARG A 117 -24.35 -19.02 7.65
CA ARG A 117 -22.97 -18.97 8.15
C ARG A 117 -22.36 -20.33 8.45
N GLU A 118 -23.03 -21.15 9.26
CA GLU A 118 -22.53 -22.47 9.67
C GLU A 118 -22.29 -23.39 8.47
N SER A 119 -23.30 -23.47 7.60
CA SER A 119 -23.24 -24.32 6.42
C SER A 119 -22.19 -23.86 5.40
N VAL A 120 -21.99 -22.55 5.25
CA VAL A 120 -21.00 -21.94 4.35
C VAL A 120 -19.58 -22.29 4.81
N PHE A 121 -19.25 -22.00 6.07
CA PHE A 121 -17.91 -22.28 6.59
C PHE A 121 -17.63 -23.78 6.73
N THR A 122 -18.65 -24.60 7.00
CA THR A 122 -18.50 -26.06 6.95
C THR A 122 -18.15 -26.54 5.54
N SER A 123 -18.80 -25.96 4.51
CA SER A 123 -18.48 -26.28 3.11
C SER A 123 -17.06 -25.88 2.73
N ILE A 124 -16.64 -24.69 3.15
CA ILE A 124 -15.29 -24.16 2.96
C ILE A 124 -14.25 -25.04 3.66
N TYR A 125 -14.51 -25.40 4.92
CA TYR A 125 -13.66 -26.32 5.67
C TYR A 125 -13.46 -27.64 4.92
N ASN A 126 -14.55 -28.28 4.52
CA ASN A 126 -14.48 -29.56 3.79
C ASN A 126 -13.73 -29.42 2.46
N TYR A 127 -13.87 -28.27 1.79
CA TYR A 127 -13.14 -28.01 0.55
C TYR A 127 -11.63 -27.89 0.79
N LEU A 128 -11.25 -27.13 1.83
CA LEU A 128 -9.85 -26.92 2.20
C LEU A 128 -9.21 -28.20 2.73
N LEU A 129 -9.95 -29.04 3.45
CA LEU A 129 -9.52 -30.37 3.87
C LEU A 129 -9.24 -31.28 2.68
N ASP A 130 -10.13 -31.32 1.68
CA ASP A 130 -9.87 -32.06 0.44
C ASP A 130 -8.72 -31.45 -0.37
N PHE A 131 -8.59 -30.12 -0.40
CA PHE A 131 -7.61 -29.46 -1.26
C PHE A 131 -6.18 -29.52 -0.70
N PHE A 132 -5.99 -29.17 0.56
CA PHE A 132 -4.68 -29.11 1.21
C PHE A 132 -4.28 -30.43 1.88
N GLY A 133 -5.25 -31.26 2.29
CA GLY A 133 -5.03 -32.56 2.90
C GLY A 133 -5.28 -32.58 4.41
N ASP A 134 -5.42 -33.78 4.97
CA ASP A 134 -5.76 -34.03 6.36
C ASP A 134 -4.55 -34.07 7.32
N THR A 135 -3.34 -33.98 6.77
CA THR A 135 -2.08 -33.96 7.53
C THR A 135 -1.77 -32.58 8.15
N ILE A 136 -2.46 -31.53 7.70
CA ILE A 136 -2.28 -30.15 8.17
C ILE A 136 -3.18 -29.93 9.39
N GLU A 137 -2.70 -29.16 10.36
CA GLU A 137 -3.52 -28.75 11.50
C GLU A 137 -4.52 -27.67 11.09
N TYR A 138 -5.79 -27.85 11.41
CA TYR A 138 -6.80 -26.82 11.21
C TYR A 138 -7.17 -26.21 12.55
N GLU A 139 -7.06 -24.90 12.68
CA GLU A 139 -7.35 -24.15 13.91
C GLU A 139 -8.57 -23.25 13.71
N TRP A 140 -9.50 -23.27 14.67
CA TRP A 140 -10.65 -22.38 14.73
C TRP A 140 -10.47 -21.40 15.88
N ILE A 141 -10.41 -20.10 15.60
CA ILE A 141 -10.28 -19.06 16.62
C ILE A 141 -11.59 -18.30 16.73
N THR A 142 -12.14 -18.18 17.93
CA THR A 142 -13.35 -17.38 18.17
C THR A 142 -13.32 -16.67 19.53
N THR A 143 -13.97 -15.50 19.60
CA THR A 143 -14.00 -14.61 20.78
C THR A 143 -15.38 -14.40 21.40
N ASP A 144 -16.46 -14.74 20.70
CA ASP A 144 -17.83 -14.38 21.09
C ASP A 144 -18.73 -15.63 21.17
N HIS A 145 -19.63 -15.64 22.15
CA HIS A 145 -20.68 -16.63 22.40
C HIS A 145 -21.72 -16.71 21.27
N ARG A 146 -21.69 -15.79 20.29
CA ARG A 146 -22.53 -15.80 19.08
C ARG A 146 -21.98 -16.66 17.93
N PHE A 147 -20.84 -17.34 18.09
CA PHE A 147 -20.24 -18.14 17.02
C PHE A 147 -20.47 -19.63 17.17
N PHE A 148 -20.86 -20.25 16.05
CA PHE A 148 -20.87 -21.70 15.87
C PHE A 148 -19.43 -22.21 15.70
N VAL A 149 -19.20 -23.46 16.10
CA VAL A 149 -17.99 -24.21 15.77
C VAL A 149 -18.42 -25.37 14.87
N PRO A 150 -17.90 -25.48 13.64
CA PRO A 150 -18.32 -26.53 12.74
C PRO A 150 -17.93 -27.90 13.30
N ARG A 151 -18.85 -28.88 13.21
CA ARG A 151 -18.64 -30.26 13.67
C ARG A 151 -17.87 -31.06 12.63
N VAL A 152 -16.57 -30.82 12.55
CA VAL A 152 -15.68 -31.42 11.55
C VAL A 152 -14.48 -32.11 12.21
N ARG A 153 -13.94 -33.15 11.56
CA ARG A 153 -12.77 -33.90 12.06
C ARG A 153 -11.51 -33.07 11.89
N ASN A 154 -10.46 -33.30 12.70
CA ASN A 154 -9.16 -32.61 12.60
C ASN A 154 -9.21 -31.09 12.79
N LEU A 155 -10.22 -30.57 13.48
CA LEU A 155 -10.31 -29.16 13.88
C LEU A 155 -9.91 -28.99 15.34
N SER A 156 -8.90 -28.17 15.57
CA SER A 156 -8.45 -27.72 16.88
C SER A 156 -9.14 -26.41 17.23
N LEU A 157 -9.77 -26.35 18.40
CA LEU A 157 -10.44 -25.14 18.86
C LEU A 157 -9.50 -24.27 19.72
N ILE A 158 -9.46 -22.97 19.40
CA ILE A 158 -8.83 -21.91 20.18
C ILE A 158 -9.92 -20.90 20.60
N LEU A 159 -10.20 -20.85 21.90
CA LEU A 159 -11.20 -19.93 22.46
C LEU A 159 -10.53 -18.73 23.10
N GLU A 160 -10.95 -17.51 22.78
CA GLU A 160 -10.48 -16.27 23.41
C GLU A 160 -11.65 -15.45 23.99
N PHE A 161 -12.06 -15.75 25.22
CA PHE A 161 -13.27 -15.17 25.81
C PHE A 161 -12.99 -13.91 26.65
N TRP A 162 -13.90 -12.92 26.56
CA TRP A 162 -13.95 -11.73 27.42
C TRP A 162 -15.25 -11.75 28.24
N THR A 163 -15.18 -11.96 29.55
CA THR A 163 -16.37 -11.87 30.42
C THR A 163 -16.45 -10.47 31.04
N THR A 164 -17.53 -9.73 30.81
CA THR A 164 -17.85 -8.50 31.57
C THR A 164 -19.07 -8.65 32.48
N GLY A 165 -19.73 -9.81 32.53
CA GLY A 165 -20.96 -10.03 33.31
C GLY A 165 -21.07 -11.43 33.94
N THR A 166 -22.08 -11.59 34.80
CA THR A 166 -22.43 -12.82 35.56
C THR A 166 -23.69 -13.50 35.00
N ASP A 167 -24.00 -13.33 33.72
CA ASP A 167 -25.22 -13.88 33.14
C ASP A 167 -25.10 -15.40 32.99
N GLU A 168 -25.96 -16.16 33.69
CA GLU A 168 -26.04 -17.62 33.62
C GLU A 168 -26.21 -18.13 32.17
N GLU A 169 -26.91 -17.37 31.33
CA GLU A 169 -27.10 -17.65 29.91
C GLU A 169 -25.78 -17.68 29.11
N ILE A 170 -24.80 -16.85 29.48
CA ILE A 170 -23.48 -16.83 28.82
C ILE A 170 -22.69 -18.08 29.20
N MET A 171 -22.78 -18.52 30.45
CA MET A 171 -22.07 -19.70 30.95
C MET A 171 -22.67 -21.00 30.40
N GLU A 172 -24.00 -21.09 30.29
CA GLU A 172 -24.66 -22.22 29.63
C GLU A 172 -24.25 -22.34 28.16
N ARG A 173 -24.16 -21.22 27.44
CA ARG A 173 -23.68 -21.19 26.04
C ARG A 173 -22.20 -21.56 25.91
N PHE A 174 -21.36 -21.10 26.84
CA PHE A 174 -19.94 -21.47 26.89
C PHE A 174 -19.76 -22.99 27.07
N GLU A 175 -20.50 -23.59 28.01
CA GLU A 175 -20.49 -25.04 28.22
C GLU A 175 -21.01 -25.79 26.99
N ASN A 176 -22.06 -25.30 26.34
CA ASN A 176 -22.56 -25.87 25.09
C ASN A 176 -21.46 -25.87 24.01
N ILE A 177 -20.77 -24.76 23.74
CA ILE A 177 -19.68 -24.70 22.74
C ILE A 177 -18.55 -25.68 23.07
N ILE A 178 -18.14 -25.71 24.34
CA ILE A 178 -17.06 -26.58 24.81
C ILE A 178 -17.43 -28.06 24.71
N SER A 179 -18.68 -28.40 25.02
CA SER A 179 -19.18 -29.77 24.92
C SER A 179 -19.15 -30.29 23.47
N LEU A 180 -19.35 -29.39 22.49
CA LEU A 180 -19.42 -29.70 21.06
C LEU A 180 -18.04 -29.90 20.40
N SER A 181 -16.95 -29.42 21.02
CA SER A 181 -15.62 -29.56 20.45
C SER A 181 -15.02 -30.95 20.70
N PRO A 182 -14.43 -31.60 19.67
CA PRO A 182 -13.71 -32.86 19.83
C PRO A 182 -12.30 -32.70 20.40
N ILE A 183 -11.59 -31.60 20.11
CA ILE A 183 -10.20 -31.34 20.55
C ILE A 183 -10.02 -29.85 20.87
N MET A 184 -9.64 -29.54 22.11
CA MET A 184 -9.42 -28.16 22.57
C MET A 184 -7.94 -27.92 22.84
N LYS A 185 -7.29 -27.13 21.98
CA LYS A 185 -5.83 -26.93 22.00
C LYS A 185 -5.43 -25.81 22.95
N HIS A 186 -6.16 -24.69 22.90
CA HIS A 186 -5.88 -23.54 23.75
C HIS A 186 -7.15 -22.80 24.17
N VAL A 187 -7.30 -22.50 25.46
CA VAL A 187 -8.38 -21.66 25.98
C VAL A 187 -7.81 -20.45 26.66
N LYS A 188 -8.22 -19.25 26.26
CA LYS A 188 -7.84 -17.98 26.86
C LYS A 188 -9.08 -17.29 27.41
N THR A 189 -9.06 -16.94 28.68
CA THR A 189 -10.14 -16.21 29.35
C THR A 189 -9.59 -14.91 29.93
N SER A 190 -10.22 -13.77 29.61
CA SER A 190 -9.84 -12.44 30.11
C SER A 190 -10.99 -11.79 30.88
N ASN A 191 -10.66 -11.09 31.98
CA ASN A 191 -11.60 -10.44 32.90
C ASN A 191 -12.58 -11.40 33.61
N TRP A 192 -12.16 -12.65 33.82
CA TRP A 192 -12.98 -13.69 34.44
C TRP A 192 -13.42 -13.34 35.87
N ARG A 193 -14.73 -13.29 36.13
CA ARG A 193 -15.31 -13.14 37.49
C ARG A 193 -15.91 -14.47 37.94
N PRO A 194 -15.44 -15.08 39.04
CA PRO A 194 -15.78 -16.45 39.42
C PRO A 194 -17.16 -16.62 40.09
N ALA A 195 -18.14 -15.74 39.85
CA ALA A 195 -19.46 -15.89 40.48
C ALA A 195 -20.27 -17.08 39.92
N GLY A 196 -20.02 -17.49 38.67
CA GLY A 196 -20.54 -18.74 38.09
C GLY A 196 -19.51 -19.86 38.16
N THR A 197 -19.88 -21.01 38.74
CA THR A 197 -19.05 -22.23 38.75
C THR A 197 -19.15 -22.89 37.36
N ILE A 198 -18.04 -22.96 36.61
CA ILE A 198 -17.91 -23.84 35.43
C ILE A 198 -18.30 -25.26 35.87
N ASN A 199 -19.02 -26.01 35.04
CA ASN A 199 -19.40 -27.37 35.36
C ASN A 199 -18.14 -28.16 35.74
N PRO A 200 -18.10 -28.79 36.93
CA PRO A 200 -16.92 -29.54 37.35
C PRO A 200 -16.51 -30.71 36.44
N GLU A 201 -17.39 -31.13 35.52
CA GLU A 201 -17.15 -32.13 34.47
C GLU A 201 -16.90 -31.52 33.09
N SER A 202 -16.78 -30.19 32.99
CA SER A 202 -16.59 -29.48 31.73
C SER A 202 -15.32 -29.94 31.00
N LYS A 203 -15.42 -30.07 29.66
CA LYS A 203 -14.26 -30.28 28.79
C LYS A 203 -13.28 -29.09 28.82
N TYR A 204 -13.66 -27.96 29.42
CA TYR A 204 -12.76 -26.84 29.70
C TYR A 204 -11.46 -27.31 30.37
N TYR A 205 -11.56 -28.21 31.35
CA TYR A 205 -10.40 -28.73 32.09
C TYR A 205 -9.54 -29.71 31.29
N GLN A 206 -10.02 -30.18 30.14
CA GLN A 206 -9.32 -31.13 29.27
C GLN A 206 -8.51 -30.42 28.17
N ALA A 207 -8.56 -29.08 28.10
CA ALA A 207 -7.78 -28.32 27.13
C ALA A 207 -6.27 -28.56 27.30
N GLU A 208 -5.52 -28.62 26.19
CA GLU A 208 -4.07 -28.84 26.25
C GLU A 208 -3.33 -27.67 26.93
N SER A 209 -3.75 -26.45 26.62
CA SER A 209 -3.23 -25.22 27.24
C SER A 209 -4.36 -24.30 27.67
N ILE A 210 -4.18 -23.64 28.82
CA ILE A 210 -5.09 -22.61 29.33
C ILE A 210 -4.36 -21.31 29.64
N SER A 211 -5.01 -20.18 29.38
CA SER A 211 -4.55 -18.85 29.76
C SER A 211 -5.68 -18.09 30.46
N ILE A 212 -5.43 -17.63 31.68
CA ILE A 212 -6.44 -16.97 32.52
C ILE A 212 -5.90 -15.61 32.96
N CYS A 213 -6.63 -14.55 32.62
CA CYS A 213 -6.38 -13.18 33.04
C CYS A 213 -7.50 -12.69 33.96
N GLN A 214 -7.20 -12.44 35.23
CA GLN A 214 -8.15 -12.05 36.28
C GLN A 214 -7.72 -10.78 37.03
N ASN A 215 -8.66 -10.09 37.67
CA ASN A 215 -8.29 -8.97 38.57
C ASN A 215 -7.75 -9.51 39.91
N ASN A 216 -8.53 -10.34 40.60
CA ASN A 216 -8.08 -11.08 41.77
C ASN A 216 -7.99 -12.54 41.39
N LEU A 217 -6.80 -13.14 41.50
CA LEU A 217 -6.64 -14.59 41.36
C LEU A 217 -7.33 -15.22 42.56
N THR A 218 -8.61 -15.51 42.42
CA THR A 218 -9.24 -16.58 43.18
C THR A 218 -8.93 -17.76 42.32
N ILE A 219 -7.85 -18.49 42.59
CA ILE A 219 -7.59 -19.79 41.96
C ILE A 219 -8.79 -20.63 42.40
N PRO A 220 -9.90 -20.71 41.66
CA PRO A 220 -11.04 -21.36 42.22
C PRO A 220 -10.65 -22.83 42.28
N ILE A 221 -11.20 -23.53 43.27
CA ILE A 221 -11.27 -24.99 43.43
C ILE A 221 -11.39 -25.75 42.09
N ASN A 222 -11.95 -25.09 41.07
CA ASN A 222 -12.09 -25.46 39.68
C ASN A 222 -10.77 -25.79 38.92
N LEU A 223 -9.68 -25.04 39.08
CA LEU A 223 -8.43 -25.32 38.36
C LEU A 223 -7.78 -26.65 38.78
N GLY A 224 -8.06 -27.14 40.00
CA GLY A 224 -7.56 -28.42 40.49
C GLY A 224 -7.93 -29.61 39.60
N ARG A 225 -8.94 -29.45 38.74
CA ARG A 225 -9.41 -30.46 37.79
C ARG A 225 -8.73 -30.39 36.42
N PHE A 226 -7.85 -29.41 36.19
CA PHE A 226 -7.15 -29.24 34.92
C PHE A 226 -6.26 -30.43 34.59
N GLN A 227 -6.41 -30.96 33.38
CA GLN A 227 -5.73 -32.15 32.87
C GLN A 227 -4.78 -31.84 31.70
N GLY A 228 -4.61 -30.56 31.35
CA GLY A 228 -3.70 -30.13 30.28
C GLY A 228 -2.25 -30.01 30.72
N ARG A 229 -1.40 -29.62 29.76
CA ARG A 229 0.06 -29.55 29.91
C ARG A 229 0.56 -28.15 30.25
N GLN A 230 -0.16 -27.11 29.86
CA GLN A 230 0.33 -25.73 29.97
C GLN A 230 -0.70 -24.81 30.62
N ALA A 231 -0.26 -23.97 31.56
CA ALA A 231 -1.10 -22.98 32.23
C ALA A 231 -0.43 -21.60 32.30
N PHE A 232 -1.14 -20.56 31.84
CA PHE A 232 -0.67 -19.17 31.86
C PHE A 232 -1.64 -18.31 32.67
N LEU A 233 -1.26 -17.97 33.90
CA LEU A 233 -2.10 -17.21 34.83
C LEU A 233 -1.58 -15.77 34.94
N ARG A 234 -2.46 -14.78 34.79
CA ARG A 234 -2.14 -13.37 35.01
C ARG A 234 -3.17 -12.74 35.93
N CYS A 235 -2.72 -12.03 36.96
CA CYS A 235 -3.61 -11.37 37.91
C CYS A 235 -3.09 -10.02 38.40
N ARG A 236 -3.99 -9.16 38.90
CA ARG A 236 -3.62 -7.90 39.59
C ARG A 236 -3.29 -8.13 41.06
N THR A 237 -4.04 -8.99 41.75
CA THR A 237 -3.73 -9.44 43.12
C THR A 237 -3.85 -10.97 43.21
N CYS A 238 -3.06 -11.58 44.09
CA CYS A 238 -3.08 -13.02 44.39
C CYS A 238 -2.94 -13.19 45.90
N ARG A 239 -3.81 -13.99 46.54
CA ARG A 239 -3.61 -14.38 47.94
C ARG A 239 -2.52 -15.45 48.01
N ILE A 240 -1.65 -15.37 49.02
CA ILE A 240 -0.58 -16.35 49.23
C ILE A 240 -1.17 -17.75 49.47
N SER A 241 -2.29 -17.84 50.20
CA SER A 241 -3.02 -19.08 50.46
C SER A 241 -3.38 -19.84 49.19
N ASP A 242 -3.80 -19.12 48.16
CA ASP A 242 -4.34 -19.73 46.93
C ASP A 242 -3.18 -20.34 46.12
N LEU A 243 -2.08 -19.59 45.98
CA LEU A 243 -0.86 -20.08 45.32
C LEU A 243 -0.21 -21.25 46.07
N SER A 244 -0.20 -21.17 47.41
CA SER A 244 0.28 -22.24 48.30
C SER A 244 -0.54 -23.51 48.13
N GLU A 245 -1.87 -23.40 48.07
CA GLU A 245 -2.77 -24.54 47.83
C GLU A 245 -2.58 -25.17 46.44
N PHE A 246 -2.47 -24.35 45.39
CA PHE A 246 -2.16 -24.81 44.03
C PHE A 246 -0.90 -25.68 43.99
N LEU A 247 0.19 -25.18 44.59
CA LEU A 247 1.48 -25.89 44.61
C LEU A 247 1.47 -27.11 45.53
N LYS A 248 0.75 -27.07 46.66
CA LYS A 248 0.56 -28.23 47.54
C LYS A 248 -0.16 -29.36 46.82
N ARG A 249 -1.23 -29.07 46.07
CA ARG A 249 -1.99 -30.07 45.28
C ARG A 249 -1.20 -30.64 44.12
N TRP A 250 -0.37 -29.83 43.45
CA TRP A 250 0.55 -30.32 42.42
C TRP A 250 1.63 -31.23 43.02
N LYS A 251 2.24 -30.81 44.15
CA LYS A 251 3.27 -31.58 44.86
C LYS A 251 2.74 -32.89 45.44
N SER A 252 1.49 -32.92 45.93
CA SER A 252 0.83 -34.14 46.42
C SER A 252 0.31 -35.05 45.29
N GLY A 253 0.25 -34.55 44.05
CA GLY A 253 -0.35 -35.26 42.92
C GLY A 253 -1.89 -35.28 42.96
N GLU A 254 -2.53 -34.56 43.88
CA GLU A 254 -3.99 -34.45 43.99
C GLU A 254 -4.61 -33.60 42.87
N GLY A 255 -3.81 -32.81 42.14
CA GLY A 255 -4.24 -32.05 40.95
C GLY A 255 -3.08 -31.74 40.01
N PHE A 256 -3.39 -31.34 38.77
CA PHE A 256 -2.41 -30.88 37.78
C PHE A 256 -1.34 -31.91 37.37
N GLN A 257 -1.65 -33.21 37.40
CA GLN A 257 -0.68 -34.29 37.17
C GLN A 257 0.00 -34.25 35.79
N ARG A 258 -0.69 -33.70 34.78
CA ARG A 258 -0.17 -33.58 33.40
C ARG A 258 0.48 -32.23 33.12
N LEU A 259 0.52 -31.32 34.11
CA LEU A 259 1.06 -29.98 33.96
C LEU A 259 2.58 -30.03 33.81
N GLU A 260 3.06 -29.62 32.64
CA GLU A 260 4.48 -29.56 32.31
C GLU A 260 5.03 -28.12 32.39
N TYR A 261 4.18 -27.09 32.25
CA TYR A 261 4.59 -25.69 32.37
C TYR A 261 3.50 -24.80 32.95
N ALA A 262 3.88 -23.97 33.93
CA ALA A 262 3.03 -22.92 34.46
C ALA A 262 3.78 -21.58 34.50
N LYS A 263 3.15 -20.52 34.00
CA LYS A 263 3.61 -19.13 34.16
C LYS A 263 2.56 -18.34 34.92
N ILE A 264 2.96 -17.74 36.03
CA ILE A 264 2.09 -16.91 36.87
C ILE A 264 2.66 -15.50 36.90
N ILE A 265 1.89 -14.50 36.47
CA ILE A 265 2.27 -13.09 36.46
C ILE A 265 1.35 -12.35 37.42
N ILE A 266 1.91 -11.74 38.46
CA ILE A 266 1.18 -10.95 39.45
C ILE A 266 1.57 -9.47 39.26
N ASN A 267 0.64 -8.64 38.82
CA ASN A 267 0.84 -7.20 38.61
C ASN A 267 0.58 -6.40 39.91
N HIS A 268 1.27 -6.72 41.01
CA HIS A 268 1.21 -5.99 42.29
C HIS A 268 2.62 -5.57 42.74
N PRO A 269 2.84 -4.34 43.25
CA PRO A 269 4.17 -3.88 43.66
C PRO A 269 4.74 -4.66 44.86
N ASP A 270 3.89 -5.19 45.74
CA ASP A 270 4.32 -5.87 46.98
C ASP A 270 3.94 -7.36 47.01
N VAL A 271 4.64 -8.21 46.24
CA VAL A 271 4.50 -9.67 46.37
C VAL A 271 5.60 -10.18 47.31
N PRO A 272 5.29 -10.76 48.49
CA PRO A 272 6.30 -11.29 49.41
C PRO A 272 6.87 -12.62 48.88
N LEU A 273 7.75 -12.54 47.88
CA LEU A 273 8.32 -13.69 47.17
C LEU A 273 8.93 -14.70 48.15
N ASN A 274 9.67 -14.22 49.15
CA ASN A 274 10.32 -15.06 50.15
C ASN A 274 9.32 -15.76 51.09
N GLY A 275 8.18 -15.11 51.41
CA GLY A 275 7.13 -15.73 52.22
C GLY A 275 6.47 -16.91 51.52
N ILE A 276 6.23 -16.76 50.22
CA ILE A 276 5.69 -17.81 49.35
C ILE A 276 6.66 -18.99 49.26
N LEU A 277 7.94 -18.73 48.92
CA LEU A 277 8.96 -19.77 48.77
C LEU A 277 9.19 -20.56 50.06
N ASN A 278 9.16 -19.89 51.21
CA ASN A 278 9.29 -20.53 52.53
C ASN A 278 8.08 -21.42 52.87
N GLU A 279 6.86 -20.99 52.55
CA GLU A 279 5.65 -21.77 52.81
C GLU A 279 5.55 -23.03 51.94
N ILE A 280 6.09 -22.98 50.72
CA ILE A 280 6.11 -24.11 49.76
C ILE A 280 7.18 -25.15 50.13
N GLY A 281 8.23 -24.73 50.84
CA GLY A 281 9.41 -25.55 51.12
C GLY A 281 10.18 -25.86 49.84
N VAL A 282 10.57 -24.81 49.10
CA VAL A 282 11.39 -24.96 47.88
C VAL A 282 12.82 -25.41 48.23
N ASN A 283 13.39 -26.28 47.40
CA ASN A 283 14.80 -26.62 47.49
C ASN A 283 15.61 -25.66 46.63
N TYR A 284 16.69 -25.12 47.19
CA TYR A 284 17.58 -24.23 46.46
C TYR A 284 18.64 -25.07 45.72
N ILE A 285 18.81 -24.79 44.43
CA ILE A 285 19.95 -25.29 43.67
C ILE A 285 21.15 -24.45 44.06
N ASP A 286 22.28 -25.09 44.33
CA ASP A 286 23.57 -24.45 44.63
C ASP A 286 23.89 -23.37 43.58
N ALA A 287 24.19 -22.14 44.03
CA ALA A 287 24.46 -20.99 43.17
C ALA A 287 25.67 -21.18 42.23
N THR A 288 26.54 -22.15 42.53
CA THR A 288 27.69 -22.51 41.68
C THR A 288 27.33 -23.44 40.51
N LYS A 289 26.10 -23.97 40.48
CA LYS A 289 25.63 -24.91 39.46
C LYS A 289 24.63 -24.22 38.53
N THR A 290 24.80 -24.40 37.22
CA THR A 290 23.81 -23.96 36.24
C THR A 290 22.53 -24.79 36.41
N PRO A 291 21.36 -24.16 36.68
CA PRO A 291 20.11 -24.89 36.79
C PRO A 291 19.78 -25.64 35.48
N PRO A 292 19.15 -26.83 35.55
CA PRO A 292 18.68 -27.51 34.35
C PRO A 292 17.65 -26.62 33.62
N THR A 293 17.87 -26.40 32.33
CA THR A 293 16.98 -25.58 31.51
C THR A 293 15.73 -26.40 31.15
N HIS A 294 14.58 -26.01 31.69
CA HIS A 294 13.30 -26.63 31.33
C HIS A 294 12.75 -26.01 30.04
N THR A 295 13.05 -26.66 28.91
CA THR A 295 12.39 -26.39 27.62
C THR A 295 11.32 -27.44 27.37
N LEU A 296 10.05 -27.02 27.35
CA LEU A 296 9.03 -27.74 26.59
C LEU A 296 9.37 -27.67 25.09
N PRO A 297 8.81 -28.55 24.23
CA PRO A 297 8.99 -28.41 22.80
C PRO A 297 8.32 -27.12 22.32
N LYS A 298 9.05 -26.00 22.41
CA LYS A 298 9.20 -25.15 21.24
C LYS A 298 9.89 -26.06 20.23
N VAL A 299 9.33 -26.18 19.05
CA VAL A 299 10.03 -26.77 17.92
C VAL A 299 11.30 -25.95 17.72
N THR A 300 12.40 -26.37 18.34
CA THR A 300 13.72 -25.80 18.13
C THR A 300 14.22 -26.43 16.85
N MET A 301 14.06 -25.71 15.76
CA MET A 301 14.62 -26.09 14.49
C MET A 301 16.16 -26.13 14.61
N ASN A 302 16.73 -27.32 14.66
CA ASN A 302 18.18 -27.47 14.64
C ASN A 302 18.68 -27.36 13.19
N LEU A 303 18.78 -26.11 12.70
CA LEU A 303 19.06 -25.80 11.28
C LEU A 303 20.26 -26.60 10.73
N LEU A 304 21.32 -26.77 11.54
CA LEU A 304 22.55 -27.47 11.16
C LEU A 304 22.38 -28.99 10.95
N LYS A 305 21.30 -29.59 11.45
CA LYS A 305 21.01 -31.03 11.25
C LYS A 305 20.24 -31.32 9.97
N TYR A 306 19.69 -30.30 9.30
CA TYR A 306 19.00 -30.50 8.03
C TYR A 306 19.99 -30.74 6.89
N PRO A 307 19.59 -31.44 5.81
CA PRO A 307 20.38 -31.50 4.59
C PRO A 307 20.70 -30.10 4.07
N TYR A 308 21.89 -29.92 3.48
CA TYR A 308 22.37 -28.62 3.01
C TYR A 308 21.37 -27.88 2.10
N LEU A 309 20.63 -28.60 1.24
CA LEU A 309 19.62 -28.00 0.38
C LEU A 309 18.46 -27.36 1.16
N VAL A 310 18.03 -27.99 2.26
CA VAL A 310 16.98 -27.46 3.14
C VAL A 310 17.50 -26.25 3.91
N GLN A 311 18.74 -26.31 4.40
CA GLN A 311 19.39 -25.14 5.03
C GLN A 311 19.43 -23.96 4.07
N LYS A 312 19.85 -24.20 2.83
CA LYS A 312 19.95 -23.19 1.79
C LYS A 312 18.58 -22.55 1.50
N GLU A 313 17.54 -23.34 1.31
CA GLU A 313 16.18 -22.84 1.05
C GLU A 313 15.64 -21.99 2.20
N ILE A 314 15.88 -22.40 3.45
CA ILE A 314 15.49 -21.63 4.64
C ILE A 314 16.19 -20.27 4.65
N LEU A 315 17.50 -20.26 4.39
CA LEU A 315 18.31 -19.03 4.37
C LEU A 315 17.96 -18.13 3.16
N GLU A 316 17.54 -18.70 2.03
CA GLU A 316 17.07 -17.94 0.85
C GLU A 316 15.76 -17.19 1.13
N ASN A 317 14.91 -17.70 2.04
CA ASN A 317 13.63 -17.09 2.40
C ASN A 317 13.73 -16.10 3.59
N MET A 318 14.89 -15.94 4.21
CA MET A 318 15.12 -14.97 5.29
C MET A 318 15.47 -13.57 4.76
N THR A 319 15.09 -12.53 5.48
CA THR A 319 15.52 -11.14 5.20
C THR A 319 17.00 -10.94 5.53
N TYR A 320 17.60 -9.85 5.03
CA TYR A 320 18.99 -9.53 5.40
C TYR A 320 19.17 -9.22 6.89
N SER A 321 18.17 -8.64 7.56
CA SER A 321 18.20 -8.40 9.02
C SER A 321 18.15 -9.71 9.81
N GLU A 322 17.33 -10.68 9.37
CA GLU A 322 17.27 -12.02 9.96
C GLU A 322 18.57 -12.78 9.77
N LEU A 323 19.14 -12.75 8.56
CA LEU A 323 20.45 -13.36 8.27
C LEU A 323 21.57 -12.72 9.09
N PHE A 324 21.55 -11.39 9.25
CA PHE A 324 22.49 -10.66 10.10
C PHE A 324 22.39 -11.12 11.55
N LEU A 325 21.20 -11.16 12.14
CA LEU A 325 21.01 -11.65 13.52
C LEU A 325 21.41 -13.13 13.68
N LEU A 326 21.02 -13.98 12.73
CA LEU A 326 21.34 -15.40 12.75
C LEU A 326 22.85 -15.67 12.66
N SER A 327 23.59 -14.76 12.01
CA SER A 327 25.06 -14.87 11.90
C SER A 327 25.78 -14.80 13.25
N PHE A 328 25.19 -14.15 14.26
CA PHE A 328 25.78 -14.06 15.61
C PHE A 328 25.57 -15.32 16.46
N VAL A 329 24.72 -16.25 16.04
CA VAL A 329 24.42 -17.47 16.81
C VAL A 329 25.65 -18.38 16.93
N SER A 330 26.45 -18.51 15.87
CA SER A 330 27.74 -19.22 15.91
C SER A 330 28.61 -18.91 14.70
N LYS A 331 29.93 -19.13 14.84
CA LYS A 331 30.88 -19.05 13.71
C LYS A 331 30.50 -19.99 12.56
N ASN A 332 30.02 -21.19 12.87
CA ASN A 332 29.58 -22.17 11.87
C ASN A 332 28.35 -21.67 11.09
N MET A 333 27.38 -21.07 11.79
CA MET A 333 26.20 -20.49 11.16
C MET A 333 26.58 -19.34 10.23
N LYS A 334 27.44 -18.42 10.69
CA LYS A 334 27.99 -17.34 9.85
C LYS A 334 28.61 -17.88 8.56
N ASN A 335 29.44 -18.91 8.65
CA ASN A 335 30.10 -19.52 7.48
C ASN A 335 29.10 -20.20 6.51
N ILE A 336 28.07 -20.86 7.04
CA ILE A 336 27.01 -21.48 6.22
C ILE A 336 26.19 -20.41 5.49
N ILE A 337 25.84 -19.32 6.18
CA ILE A 337 25.15 -18.19 5.54
C ILE A 337 26.03 -17.59 4.44
N LYS A 338 27.30 -17.29 4.73
CA LYS A 338 28.27 -16.74 3.75
C LYS A 338 28.37 -17.60 2.49
N SER A 339 28.54 -18.91 2.65
CA SER A 339 28.71 -19.85 1.53
C SER A 339 27.42 -20.16 0.78
N SER A 340 26.26 -20.20 1.45
CA SER A 340 24.98 -20.47 0.79
C SER A 340 24.42 -19.24 0.08
N GLN A 341 24.62 -18.04 0.64
CA GLN A 341 24.07 -16.78 0.14
C GLN A 341 25.06 -16.01 -0.74
N THR A 342 26.21 -16.58 -1.12
CA THR A 342 27.23 -15.88 -1.92
C THR A 342 26.66 -15.23 -3.19
N LYS A 343 25.79 -15.93 -3.93
CA LYS A 343 25.15 -15.36 -5.14
C LYS A 343 24.25 -14.17 -4.80
N ARG A 344 23.52 -14.26 -3.70
CA ARG A 344 22.62 -13.21 -3.21
C ARG A 344 23.42 -12.00 -2.74
N PHE A 345 24.48 -12.20 -1.97
CA PHE A 345 25.39 -11.14 -1.53
C PHE A 345 26.11 -10.45 -2.69
N ASN A 346 26.61 -11.21 -3.67
CA ASN A 346 27.23 -10.65 -4.89
C ASN A 346 26.23 -9.89 -5.78
N SER A 347 24.93 -10.12 -5.61
CA SER A 347 23.89 -9.37 -6.33
C SER A 347 23.51 -8.05 -5.65
N ILE A 348 23.99 -7.81 -4.43
CA ILE A 348 23.76 -6.55 -3.72
C ILE A 348 24.57 -5.46 -4.41
N PRO A 349 23.92 -4.46 -5.04
CA PRO A 349 24.65 -3.43 -5.76
C PRO A 349 25.35 -2.46 -4.79
N ARG A 350 24.74 -2.20 -3.63
CA ARG A 350 25.27 -1.30 -2.60
C ARG A 350 24.57 -1.49 -1.26
N ILE A 351 25.26 -1.14 -0.17
CA ILE A 351 24.73 -1.00 1.19
C ILE A 351 24.85 0.45 1.62
N VAL A 352 23.81 0.98 2.22
CA VAL A 352 23.67 2.41 2.49
C VAL A 352 23.51 2.66 3.98
N TYR A 353 24.36 3.53 4.53
CA TYR A 353 24.27 4.08 5.88
C TYR A 353 23.61 5.46 5.79
N VAL A 354 22.54 5.70 6.52
CA VAL A 354 21.89 7.01 6.67
C VAL A 354 21.88 7.37 8.15
N TYR A 355 22.12 8.64 8.47
CA TYR A 355 21.89 9.18 9.81
C TYR A 355 20.95 10.38 9.71
N ASP A 356 19.78 10.30 10.33
CA ASP A 356 18.76 11.37 10.32
C ASP A 356 18.97 12.36 11.49
N ARG A 357 18.34 13.52 11.39
CA ARG A 357 18.34 14.63 12.35
C ARG A 357 17.86 14.26 13.76
N ILE A 358 17.18 13.12 13.89
CA ILE A 358 16.67 12.60 15.17
C ILE A 358 17.72 11.74 15.90
N GLN A 359 18.98 11.71 15.41
CA GLN A 359 20.08 10.87 15.95
C GLN A 359 19.82 9.35 15.83
N GLU A 360 18.89 8.96 14.98
CA GLU A 360 18.68 7.59 14.54
C GLU A 360 19.43 7.36 13.23
N GLY A 361 20.26 6.32 13.20
CA GLY A 361 20.91 5.83 12.00
C GLY A 361 20.28 4.56 11.48
N ARG A 362 20.39 4.31 10.18
CA ARG A 362 19.85 3.13 9.51
C ARG A 362 20.86 2.62 8.50
N VAL A 363 21.02 1.30 8.45
CA VAL A 363 21.79 0.62 7.40
C VAL A 363 20.87 -0.28 6.61
N TYR A 364 20.81 -0.09 5.30
CA TYR A 364 19.87 -0.78 4.44
C TYR A 364 20.39 -1.07 3.04
N ILE A 365 19.73 -2.00 2.34
CA ILE A 365 19.95 -2.28 0.92
C ILE A 365 18.84 -1.60 0.10
N PRO A 366 19.18 -0.71 -0.85
CA PRO A 366 18.18 -0.09 -1.71
C PRO A 366 17.51 -1.14 -2.62
N THR A 367 16.20 -1.31 -2.51
CA THR A 367 15.44 -2.20 -3.42
C THR A 367 14.61 -1.40 -4.43
N LYS A 368 14.11 -2.08 -5.48
CA LYS A 368 13.23 -1.44 -6.47
C LYS A 368 11.96 -0.93 -5.78
N PRO A 369 11.50 0.32 -6.01
CA PRO A 369 10.36 0.85 -5.28
C PRO A 369 9.09 0.09 -5.65
N ARG A 370 8.24 -0.22 -4.64
CA ARG A 370 6.88 -0.72 -4.84
C ARG A 370 5.89 0.34 -4.39
N ILE A 371 4.90 0.63 -5.23
CA ILE A 371 3.80 1.54 -4.89
C ILE A 371 2.90 0.86 -3.85
N ARG A 372 2.62 1.53 -2.73
CA ARG A 372 1.51 1.19 -1.81
C ARG A 372 0.50 2.34 -1.79
N TYR A 373 -0.78 1.99 -1.91
CA TYR A 373 -1.90 2.89 -1.67
C TYR A 373 -2.34 2.74 -0.20
N ILE A 374 -2.28 3.81 0.57
CA ILE A 374 -2.85 3.89 1.92
C ILE A 374 -3.68 5.17 1.97
N ASN A 375 -4.95 5.07 2.37
CA ASN A 375 -5.86 6.19 2.59
C ASN A 375 -5.97 7.18 1.42
N GLY A 376 -6.09 6.69 0.18
CA GLY A 376 -6.34 7.54 -0.99
C GLY A 376 -5.19 8.45 -1.42
N ARG A 377 -3.98 8.29 -0.85
CA ARG A 377 -2.76 8.98 -1.31
C ARG A 377 -1.71 7.99 -1.81
N THR A 378 -1.17 8.23 -2.99
CA THR A 378 0.03 7.57 -3.50
C THR A 378 1.25 8.11 -2.75
N ARG A 379 1.79 7.32 -1.83
CA ARG A 379 3.13 7.56 -1.29
C ARG A 379 4.09 6.57 -1.94
N THR A 380 5.06 7.08 -2.71
CA THR A 380 6.23 6.31 -3.09
C THR A 380 7.07 6.08 -1.83
N ALA A 381 6.79 5.00 -1.10
CA ALA A 381 7.74 4.47 -0.14
C ALA A 381 8.78 3.69 -0.94
N ARG A 382 10.02 4.19 -1.00
CA ARG A 382 11.13 3.32 -1.40
C ARG A 382 11.25 2.26 -0.33
N MET A 383 10.94 1.01 -0.67
CA MET A 383 11.24 -0.08 0.23
C MET A 383 12.75 -0.24 0.20
N ALA A 384 13.40 0.19 1.26
CA ALA A 384 14.75 -0.24 1.60
C ALA A 384 14.59 -1.54 2.39
N GLU A 385 15.39 -2.57 2.09
CA GLU A 385 15.47 -3.73 2.98
C GLU A 385 16.42 -3.35 4.12
N LEU A 386 15.82 -3.00 5.26
CA LEU A 386 16.53 -2.55 6.45
C LEU A 386 17.32 -3.73 7.05
N ILE A 387 18.61 -3.52 7.32
CA ILE A 387 19.46 -4.54 7.95
C ILE A 387 19.54 -4.30 9.45
N ILE A 388 19.81 -3.07 9.84
CA ILE A 388 20.03 -2.66 11.24
C ILE A 388 19.71 -1.17 11.40
N GLU A 389 19.15 -0.80 12.56
CA GLU A 389 19.05 0.58 13.00
C GLU A 389 20.05 0.86 14.13
N THR A 390 20.38 2.13 14.31
CA THR A 390 21.26 2.61 15.37
C THR A 390 20.60 3.77 16.10
N VAL A 391 20.64 3.78 17.43
CA VAL A 391 20.06 4.86 18.23
C VAL A 391 21.02 5.28 19.34
N GLU A 392 21.18 6.60 19.49
CA GLU A 392 21.93 7.19 20.60
C GLU A 392 21.10 7.11 21.90
N ARG A 393 21.69 6.58 22.97
CA ARG A 393 21.04 6.41 24.27
C ARG A 393 21.04 7.69 25.09
N GLN A 394 19.92 7.95 25.76
CA GLN A 394 19.89 8.83 26.93
C GLN A 394 20.00 8.00 28.21
N GLU A 395 20.71 8.51 29.22
CA GLU A 395 21.19 7.75 30.39
C GLU A 395 20.08 7.05 31.22
N ASP A 396 18.80 7.39 31.03
CA ASP A 396 17.70 7.06 31.96
C ASP A 396 16.66 6.02 31.47
N ALA A 397 16.80 5.45 30.26
CA ALA A 397 15.76 4.56 29.70
C ALA A 397 16.00 3.06 30.01
N LYS A 398 15.15 2.46 30.87
CA LYS A 398 15.09 1.00 31.09
C LYS A 398 14.40 0.29 29.91
N HIS A 399 15.18 -0.36 29.04
CA HIS A 399 14.68 -1.31 28.04
C HIS A 399 15.39 -2.67 28.16
N ASP A 400 14.75 -3.73 27.68
CA ASP A 400 15.27 -5.09 27.65
C ASP A 400 16.29 -5.26 26.50
N TYR A 401 17.52 -4.82 26.72
CA TYR A 401 18.62 -4.97 25.76
C TYR A 401 19.36 -6.32 25.89
N PHE A 402 19.98 -6.77 24.81
CA PHE A 402 20.93 -7.89 24.80
C PHE A 402 22.24 -7.50 24.11
N GLN A 403 23.37 -8.08 24.53
CA GLN A 403 24.68 -7.72 24.01
C GLN A 403 25.15 -8.67 22.91
N LEU A 404 25.67 -8.11 21.82
CA LEU A 404 26.34 -8.86 20.77
C LEU A 404 27.78 -8.36 20.60
N ASN A 405 28.70 -9.29 20.37
CA ASN A 405 30.05 -8.96 19.94
C ASN A 405 30.06 -8.76 18.42
N VAL A 406 30.17 -7.51 18.00
CA VAL A 406 30.25 -7.09 16.61
C VAL A 406 31.70 -6.72 16.31
N ALA A 407 32.40 -7.54 15.54
CA ALA A 407 33.79 -7.31 15.14
C ALA A 407 34.75 -6.92 16.30
N GLY A 408 34.58 -7.51 17.49
CA GLY A 408 35.41 -7.26 18.67
C GLY A 408 34.84 -6.25 19.67
N LYS A 409 33.80 -5.48 19.31
CA LYS A 409 33.13 -4.53 20.22
C LYS A 409 31.81 -5.11 20.74
N LEU A 410 31.58 -5.02 22.04
CA LEU A 410 30.29 -5.33 22.64
C LEU A 410 29.34 -4.16 22.41
N ILE A 411 28.22 -4.44 21.74
CA ILE A 411 27.18 -3.46 21.43
C ILE A 411 25.88 -4.00 21.98
N ASP A 412 25.09 -3.12 22.59
CA ASP A 412 23.76 -3.47 23.05
C ASP A 412 22.74 -3.37 21.91
N PHE A 413 21.85 -4.35 21.84
CA PHE A 413 20.81 -4.46 20.83
C PHE A 413 19.43 -4.56 21.45
N GLU A 414 18.44 -4.06 20.72
CA GLU A 414 17.01 -4.26 20.94
C GLU A 414 16.39 -4.79 19.65
N ILE A 415 15.29 -5.54 19.73
CA ILE A 415 14.49 -5.88 18.56
C ILE A 415 13.25 -5.00 18.56
N ARG A 416 13.18 -4.04 17.63
CA ARG A 416 12.01 -3.16 17.47
C ARG A 416 11.18 -3.57 16.27
N LYS A 417 9.90 -3.24 16.33
CA LYS A 417 8.98 -3.36 15.20
C LYS A 417 9.07 -2.07 14.39
N ASP A 418 9.56 -2.16 13.17
CA ASP A 418 9.67 -1.01 12.26
C ASP A 418 8.28 -0.55 11.79
N PHE A 419 8.20 0.66 11.21
CA PHE A 419 7.01 1.26 10.59
C PHE A 419 6.32 0.34 9.58
N PHE A 420 7.07 -0.60 8.97
CA PHE A 420 6.54 -1.59 8.01
C PHE A 420 6.06 -2.89 8.65
N GLN A 421 6.05 -2.98 9.98
CA GLN A 421 5.65 -4.13 10.78
C GLN A 421 6.62 -5.32 10.82
N ASP A 422 7.83 -5.17 10.25
CA ASP A 422 8.91 -6.15 10.34
C ASP A 422 9.77 -5.93 11.60
N TYR A 423 10.42 -6.98 12.09
CA TYR A 423 11.33 -6.91 13.24
C TYR A 423 12.74 -6.54 12.76
N CYS A 424 13.30 -5.46 13.31
CA CYS A 424 14.64 -4.97 12.97
C CYS A 424 15.53 -4.93 14.23
N PRO A 425 16.79 -5.37 14.15
CA PRO A 425 17.76 -5.14 15.21
C PRO A 425 18.15 -3.66 15.29
N VAL A 426 18.09 -3.12 16.50
CA VAL A 426 18.47 -1.74 16.82
C VAL A 426 19.69 -1.77 17.73
N ALA A 427 20.84 -1.37 17.22
CA ALA A 427 22.05 -1.16 18.00
C ALA A 427 21.95 0.15 18.77
N SER A 428 22.32 0.13 20.05
CA SER A 428 22.11 1.24 20.95
C SER A 428 23.40 1.54 21.70
N PHE A 429 23.83 2.81 21.70
CA PHE A 429 25.14 3.24 22.21
C PHE A 429 25.13 4.67 22.74
N LEU A 430 26.15 5.02 23.51
CA LEU A 430 26.39 6.40 23.96
C LEU A 430 26.99 7.23 22.81
N SER A 431 26.69 8.53 22.74
CA SER A 431 27.18 9.40 21.64
C SER A 431 28.72 9.40 21.53
N ILE A 432 29.46 9.21 22.63
CA ILE A 432 30.93 9.10 22.64
C ILE A 432 31.44 7.83 21.91
N ASP A 433 30.64 6.76 21.88
CA ASP A 433 30.98 5.48 21.26
C ASP A 433 30.60 5.39 19.78
N LYS A 434 29.84 6.37 19.27
CA LYS A 434 29.23 6.36 17.94
C LYS A 434 30.19 5.93 16.83
N GLU A 435 31.34 6.59 16.70
CA GLU A 435 32.29 6.31 15.61
C GLU A 435 32.80 4.88 15.68
N SER A 436 33.25 4.45 16.87
CA SER A 436 33.75 3.09 17.08
C SER A 436 32.69 1.99 16.94
N VAL A 437 31.41 2.30 17.20
CA VAL A 437 30.28 1.39 16.96
C VAL A 437 30.01 1.25 15.47
N MET A 438 29.96 2.37 14.74
CA MET A 438 29.76 2.35 13.29
C MET A 438 30.92 1.65 12.57
N GLU A 439 32.15 1.87 13.03
CA GLU A 439 33.33 1.15 12.54
C GLU A 439 33.22 -0.36 12.77
N SER A 440 32.85 -0.78 13.97
CA SER A 440 32.64 -2.18 14.31
C SER A 440 31.55 -2.84 13.45
N ILE A 441 30.41 -2.18 13.26
CA ILE A 441 29.32 -2.64 12.39
C ILE A 441 29.79 -2.76 10.94
N HIS A 442 30.51 -1.75 10.44
CA HIS A 442 31.03 -1.74 9.08
C HIS A 442 32.04 -2.86 8.83
N ASN A 443 33.00 -3.04 9.74
CA ASN A 443 33.97 -4.14 9.68
C ASN A 443 33.28 -5.51 9.71
N TYR A 444 32.19 -5.64 10.47
CA TYR A 444 31.39 -6.85 10.45
C TYR A 444 30.73 -7.09 9.09
N PHE A 445 30.21 -6.06 8.42
CA PHE A 445 29.65 -6.18 7.07
C PHE A 445 30.71 -6.52 6.02
N LEU A 446 31.91 -5.93 6.10
CA LEU A 446 33.02 -6.31 5.22
C LEU A 446 33.37 -7.79 5.34
N ASP A 447 33.43 -8.34 6.56
CA ASP A 447 33.64 -9.78 6.75
C ASP A 447 32.41 -10.61 6.36
N PHE A 448 31.19 -10.16 6.67
CA PHE A 448 29.99 -10.98 6.50
C PHE A 448 29.46 -11.00 5.06
N ILE A 449 29.38 -9.85 4.40
CA ILE A 449 28.81 -9.69 3.07
C ILE A 449 29.91 -9.67 2.02
N GLY A 450 31.02 -8.97 2.29
CA GLY A 450 32.18 -8.88 1.41
C GLY A 450 32.56 -7.45 1.04
N ASP A 451 33.74 -7.29 0.45
CA ASP A 451 34.33 -6.03 0.00
C ASP A 451 33.97 -5.67 -1.46
N SER A 452 33.35 -6.59 -2.20
CA SER A 452 32.88 -6.35 -3.57
C SER A 452 31.61 -5.49 -3.65
N VAL A 453 30.95 -5.24 -2.52
CA VAL A 453 29.74 -4.41 -2.44
C VAL A 453 30.14 -2.95 -2.21
N ASP A 454 29.49 -2.04 -2.92
CA ASP A 454 29.65 -0.61 -2.68
C ASP A 454 29.02 -0.20 -1.33
N TYR A 455 29.80 0.38 -0.42
CA TYR A 455 29.28 0.93 0.83
C TYR A 455 29.15 2.45 0.72
N HIS A 456 27.92 2.97 0.83
CA HIS A 456 27.63 4.41 0.69
C HIS A 456 27.20 5.01 2.03
N TRP A 457 27.78 6.13 2.41
CA TRP A 457 27.33 6.93 3.54
C TRP A 457 26.53 8.12 3.06
N ILE A 458 25.27 8.22 3.48
CA ILE A 458 24.39 9.36 3.23
C ILE A 458 24.34 10.22 4.48
N ALA A 459 24.86 11.44 4.37
CA ALA A 459 24.62 12.49 5.35
C ALA A 459 23.51 13.42 4.84
N GLU A 460 22.44 13.60 5.61
CA GLU A 460 21.30 14.47 5.28
C GLU A 460 21.44 15.90 5.88
N ASP A 461 22.52 16.15 6.63
CA ASP A 461 22.83 17.42 7.28
C ASP A 461 24.36 17.64 7.39
N CYS A 462 24.81 18.88 7.21
CA CYS A 462 26.23 19.28 7.32
C CYS A 462 26.76 19.30 8.75
N LYS A 463 25.89 19.15 9.76
CA LYS A 463 26.28 19.05 11.18
C LYS A 463 26.70 17.64 11.61
N LEU A 464 26.59 16.64 10.74
CA LEU A 464 26.93 15.25 11.03
C LEU A 464 28.40 14.96 10.69
N SER A 465 29.15 14.39 11.63
CA SER A 465 30.49 13.87 11.35
C SER A 465 30.41 12.64 10.45
N ILE A 466 31.29 12.56 9.45
CA ILE A 466 31.41 11.39 8.59
C ILE A 466 32.50 10.49 9.16
N SER A 467 32.15 9.24 9.48
CA SER A 467 33.12 8.25 9.96
C SER A 467 34.10 7.88 8.85
N GLN A 468 35.41 7.92 9.14
CA GLN A 468 36.47 7.54 8.21
C GLN A 468 36.60 6.00 8.14
N LEU A 469 35.76 5.35 7.35
CA LEU A 469 35.73 3.89 7.21
C LEU A 469 36.34 3.44 5.87
N GLN A 470 36.99 2.29 5.85
CA GLN A 470 37.59 1.71 4.63
C GLN A 470 36.50 1.34 3.61
N ASN A 471 36.78 1.47 2.31
CA ASN A 471 35.81 1.13 1.24
C ASN A 471 34.46 1.87 1.31
N LEU A 472 34.36 2.96 2.08
CA LEU A 472 33.17 3.79 2.19
C LEU A 472 33.23 4.94 1.20
N SER A 473 32.25 5.02 0.31
CA SER A 473 32.03 6.17 -0.57
C SER A 473 31.04 7.14 0.07
N THR A 474 31.35 8.43 0.07
CA THR A 474 30.49 9.44 0.67
C THR A 474 29.49 9.99 -0.35
N CYS A 475 28.21 9.95 -0.01
CA CYS A 475 27.11 10.63 -0.71
C CYS A 475 26.52 11.71 0.21
N LEU A 476 26.58 12.96 -0.17
CA LEU A 476 26.05 14.05 0.64
C LEU A 476 24.70 14.52 0.07
N SER A 477 23.63 14.53 0.87
CA SER A 477 22.36 15.18 0.53
C SER A 477 22.15 16.36 1.47
N VAL A 478 22.24 17.57 0.94
CA VAL A 478 22.11 18.79 1.73
C VAL A 478 20.68 19.31 1.62
N LEU A 479 19.79 18.83 2.50
CA LEU A 479 18.36 19.11 2.40
C LEU A 479 17.96 20.47 2.98
N HIS A 480 18.64 20.93 4.03
CA HIS A 480 18.45 22.25 4.63
C HIS A 480 19.80 22.92 4.89
N ILE A 481 20.11 23.94 4.11
CA ILE A 481 21.13 24.93 4.45
C ILE A 481 20.35 26.19 4.83
N ASP A 482 20.62 26.77 6.00
CA ASP A 482 20.12 28.11 6.32
C ASP A 482 21.05 29.20 5.74
N ASN A 483 22.00 28.78 4.89
CA ASN A 483 23.02 29.58 4.19
C ASN A 483 23.85 30.46 5.14
N GLY A 484 24.00 30.07 6.41
CA GLY A 484 24.90 30.73 7.36
C GLY A 484 26.37 30.39 7.10
N LEU A 485 27.28 31.30 7.49
CA LEU A 485 28.74 31.15 7.32
C LEU A 485 29.30 29.86 7.97
N ASP A 486 28.66 29.38 9.03
CA ASP A 486 29.06 28.18 9.77
C ASP A 486 28.69 26.88 9.03
N ASP A 487 27.57 26.84 8.31
CA ASP A 487 27.16 25.66 7.53
C ASP A 487 28.11 25.44 6.35
N MET A 488 28.56 26.51 5.69
CA MET A 488 29.56 26.43 4.60
C MET A 488 30.92 25.94 5.08
N LYS A 489 31.38 26.39 6.26
CA LYS A 489 32.61 25.88 6.89
C LYS A 489 32.52 24.40 7.24
N ASN A 490 31.36 23.95 7.74
CA ASN A 490 31.13 22.54 8.06
C ASN A 490 31.11 21.66 6.80
N LEU A 491 30.47 22.13 5.71
CA LEU A 491 30.50 21.47 4.41
C LEU A 491 31.92 21.33 3.88
N GLU A 492 32.73 22.39 3.97
CA GLU A 492 34.13 22.35 3.52
C GLU A 492 34.99 21.41 4.38
N ALA A 493 34.76 21.36 5.69
CA ALA A 493 35.40 20.40 6.58
C ALA A 493 35.02 18.95 6.23
N ILE A 494 33.76 18.70 5.87
CA ILE A 494 33.27 17.40 5.37
C ILE A 494 33.95 17.03 4.06
N PHE A 495 34.02 17.94 3.09
CA PHE A 495 34.67 17.67 1.82
C PHE A 495 36.16 17.39 2.01
N SER A 496 36.83 18.17 2.86
CA SER A 496 38.24 18.02 3.20
C SER A 496 38.57 16.67 3.86
N SER A 497 37.71 16.22 4.78
CA SER A 497 37.89 14.98 5.55
C SER A 497 37.47 13.70 4.81
N SER A 498 36.66 13.81 3.75
CA SER A 498 36.22 12.66 2.96
C SER A 498 37.33 12.16 2.01
N PRO A 499 37.63 10.84 2.01
CA PRO A 499 38.62 10.26 1.10
C PRO A 499 38.09 10.08 -0.33
N ALA A 500 36.77 9.90 -0.50
CA ALA A 500 36.11 9.74 -1.80
C ALA A 500 34.68 10.30 -1.81
N LEU A 501 34.45 11.40 -2.53
CA LEU A 501 33.12 12.01 -2.72
C LEU A 501 32.46 11.45 -3.99
N LYS A 502 31.44 10.61 -3.81
CA LYS A 502 30.77 9.93 -4.93
C LYS A 502 29.62 10.77 -5.47
N GLN A 503 28.80 11.34 -4.60
CA GLN A 503 27.69 12.18 -5.02
C GLN A 503 27.45 13.34 -4.05
N ILE A 504 27.15 14.52 -4.58
CA ILE A 504 26.64 15.65 -3.80
C ILE A 504 25.32 16.10 -4.42
N GLU A 505 24.27 16.18 -3.61
CA GLU A 505 23.02 16.84 -3.98
C GLU A 505 22.58 17.87 -2.95
N ASN A 506 21.83 18.87 -3.39
CA ASN A 506 21.14 19.79 -2.47
C ASN A 506 19.62 19.79 -2.73
N GLY A 507 18.88 20.11 -1.67
CA GLY A 507 17.42 20.03 -1.62
C GLY A 507 16.70 21.25 -2.20
N VAL A 508 15.75 21.77 -1.43
CA VAL A 508 14.73 22.72 -1.91
C VAL A 508 15.30 24.14 -2.15
N LYS A 509 16.33 24.54 -1.40
CA LYS A 509 16.94 25.88 -1.48
C LYS A 509 18.18 25.90 -2.39
N PRO A 510 18.37 26.95 -3.21
CA PRO A 510 19.61 27.14 -3.97
C PRO A 510 20.79 27.39 -3.04
N LEU A 511 21.98 26.94 -3.45
CA LEU A 511 23.23 27.34 -2.80
C LEU A 511 23.50 28.83 -3.10
N GLU A 512 23.70 29.65 -2.07
CA GLU A 512 23.85 31.10 -2.23
C GLU A 512 25.30 31.55 -2.50
N GLU A 513 26.29 30.88 -1.90
CA GLU A 513 27.72 31.21 -2.06
C GLU A 513 28.51 30.11 -2.80
N PRO A 514 29.50 30.49 -3.64
CA PRO A 514 30.36 29.53 -4.33
C PRO A 514 31.43 28.95 -3.40
N PHE A 515 31.69 27.65 -3.51
CA PHE A 515 32.85 27.01 -2.89
C PHE A 515 34.16 27.50 -3.50
N SER A 516 35.26 27.40 -2.74
CA SER A 516 36.59 27.73 -3.26
C SER A 516 36.99 26.77 -4.40
N PRO A 517 37.76 27.24 -5.39
CA PRO A 517 38.31 26.39 -6.45
C PRO A 517 39.14 25.21 -5.93
N GLU A 518 39.76 25.37 -4.76
CA GLU A 518 40.58 24.36 -4.09
C GLU A 518 39.76 23.32 -3.32
N SER A 519 38.44 23.52 -3.19
CA SER A 519 37.56 22.60 -2.48
C SER A 519 37.47 21.25 -3.18
N LYS A 520 37.53 20.17 -2.39
CA LYS A 520 37.26 18.80 -2.84
C LYS A 520 35.83 18.62 -3.38
N PHE A 521 34.93 19.57 -3.12
CA PHE A 521 33.60 19.65 -3.74
C PHE A 521 33.65 19.51 -5.27
N SER A 522 34.61 20.17 -5.91
CA SER A 522 34.79 20.15 -7.37
C SER A 522 35.21 18.78 -7.91
N GLN A 523 35.74 17.91 -7.06
CA GLN A 523 36.26 16.59 -7.39
C GLN A 523 35.23 15.47 -7.21
N ALA A 524 34.00 15.78 -6.76
CA ALA A 524 32.95 14.79 -6.59
C ALA A 524 32.62 14.09 -7.92
N GLU A 525 32.42 12.76 -7.90
CA GLU A 525 32.15 12.00 -9.12
C GLU A 525 30.83 12.44 -9.79
N SER A 526 29.83 12.78 -8.97
CA SER A 526 28.55 13.28 -9.44
C SER A 526 27.96 14.44 -8.64
N LEU A 527 27.38 15.42 -9.33
CA LEU A 527 26.66 16.56 -8.74
C LEU A 527 25.20 16.60 -9.17
N LYS A 528 24.30 16.90 -8.24
CA LYS A 528 22.89 17.21 -8.54
C LYS A 528 22.42 18.40 -7.71
N LEU A 529 22.48 19.59 -8.28
CA LEU A 529 22.40 20.83 -7.50
C LEU A 529 21.35 21.79 -8.04
N LYS A 530 20.61 22.44 -7.14
CA LYS A 530 19.86 23.68 -7.35
C LYS A 530 20.78 24.85 -6.98
N LEU A 531 21.03 25.75 -7.93
CA LEU A 531 22.04 26.80 -7.84
C LEU A 531 21.45 28.15 -8.23
N ASN A 532 22.04 29.23 -7.72
CA ASN A 532 21.88 30.55 -8.32
C ASN A 532 22.88 30.74 -9.47
N GLU A 533 22.79 31.86 -10.20
CA GLU A 533 23.68 32.13 -11.33
C GLU A 533 25.17 32.09 -10.95
N LYS A 534 25.56 32.79 -9.88
CA LYS A 534 26.97 32.89 -9.44
C LYS A 534 27.58 31.52 -9.09
N THR A 535 26.83 30.66 -8.40
CA THR A 535 27.28 29.32 -8.01
C THR A 535 27.29 28.35 -9.19
N LEU A 536 26.34 28.47 -10.12
CA LEU A 536 26.34 27.71 -11.38
C LEU A 536 27.60 28.01 -12.20
N LEU A 537 27.98 29.29 -12.32
CA LEU A 537 29.22 29.68 -13.00
C LEU A 537 30.47 29.07 -12.34
N ALA A 538 30.56 29.12 -11.01
CA ALA A 538 31.68 28.53 -10.28
C ALA A 538 31.78 27.01 -10.49
N VAL A 539 30.65 26.29 -10.44
CA VAL A 539 30.61 24.85 -10.73
C VAL A 539 31.05 24.57 -12.17
N LEU A 540 30.54 25.34 -13.14
CA LEU A 540 30.91 25.22 -14.56
C LEU A 540 32.35 25.67 -14.86
N GLN A 541 33.07 26.28 -13.91
CA GLN A 541 34.47 26.66 -14.08
C GLN A 541 35.43 25.60 -13.51
N HIS A 542 35.05 24.93 -12.42
CA HIS A 542 35.96 24.14 -11.60
C HIS A 542 35.62 22.64 -11.51
N PHE A 543 34.43 22.20 -11.91
CA PHE A 543 34.03 20.79 -11.77
C PHE A 543 34.96 19.81 -12.53
N GLN A 544 35.36 18.72 -11.88
CA GLN A 544 36.28 17.71 -12.41
C GLN A 544 35.68 16.29 -12.44
N GLY A 545 34.41 16.15 -12.06
CA GLY A 545 33.72 14.85 -12.00
C GLY A 545 33.17 14.36 -13.34
N ARG A 546 32.39 13.27 -13.28
CA ARG A 546 31.87 12.55 -14.44
C ARG A 546 30.45 12.96 -14.81
N GLN A 547 29.58 13.25 -13.84
CA GLN A 547 28.15 13.47 -14.08
C GLN A 547 27.60 14.67 -13.31
N ALA A 548 27.01 15.65 -13.97
CA ALA A 548 26.40 16.81 -13.31
C ALA A 548 24.95 17.09 -13.78
N CYS A 549 24.05 17.34 -12.84
CA CYS A 549 22.66 17.74 -13.09
C CYS A 549 22.37 19.03 -12.31
N LEU A 550 22.42 20.17 -12.99
CA LEU A 550 22.37 21.49 -12.39
C LEU A 550 21.03 22.15 -12.71
N LYS A 551 20.38 22.74 -11.72
CA LYS A 551 19.13 23.47 -11.88
C LYS A 551 19.33 24.91 -11.42
N CYS A 552 19.26 25.87 -12.33
CA CYS A 552 19.32 27.28 -11.99
C CYS A 552 17.98 27.74 -11.41
N SER A 553 18.00 28.56 -10.36
CA SER A 553 16.80 29.19 -9.78
C SER A 553 16.56 30.63 -10.28
N SER A 554 17.51 31.21 -11.01
CA SER A 554 17.47 32.58 -11.54
C SER A 554 17.71 32.63 -13.05
N SER A 555 17.61 33.82 -13.65
CA SER A 555 18.15 34.08 -14.99
C SER A 555 19.62 33.65 -15.06
N PHE A 556 20.07 33.23 -16.25
CA PHE A 556 21.40 32.68 -16.46
C PHE A 556 22.00 33.23 -17.75
N GLU A 557 23.20 33.80 -17.67
CA GLU A 557 23.95 34.25 -18.85
C GLU A 557 24.43 33.08 -19.72
N ILE A 558 23.76 32.90 -20.86
CA ILE A 558 24.03 31.87 -21.88
C ILE A 558 25.51 31.83 -22.33
N ARG A 559 26.21 32.98 -22.38
CA ARG A 559 27.63 33.05 -22.78
C ARG A 559 28.53 32.14 -21.95
N ALA A 560 28.17 31.89 -20.70
CA ALA A 560 28.91 30.99 -19.84
C ALA A 560 28.80 29.51 -20.25
N LEU A 561 27.62 29.06 -20.74
CA LEU A 561 27.47 27.72 -21.30
C LEU A 561 28.28 27.57 -22.59
N THR A 562 28.29 28.58 -23.46
CA THR A 562 29.11 28.59 -24.68
C THR A 562 30.61 28.47 -24.34
N ASN A 563 31.09 29.24 -23.36
CA ASN A 563 32.47 29.16 -22.89
C ASN A 563 32.80 27.79 -22.30
N PHE A 564 31.89 27.21 -21.51
CA PHE A 564 32.04 25.87 -20.97
C PHE A 564 32.19 24.82 -22.08
N VAL A 565 31.28 24.81 -23.07
CA VAL A 565 31.30 23.84 -24.18
C VAL A 565 32.58 24.02 -25.01
N ASN A 566 33.02 25.26 -25.26
CA ASN A 566 34.24 25.53 -26.00
C ASN A 566 35.50 25.02 -25.28
N ARG A 567 35.59 25.20 -23.96
CA ARG A 567 36.70 24.67 -23.14
C ARG A 567 36.71 23.14 -23.06
N TRP A 568 35.53 22.51 -23.04
CA TRP A 568 35.41 21.06 -23.13
C TRP A 568 35.83 20.55 -24.51
N LYS A 569 35.37 21.20 -25.60
CA LYS A 569 35.73 20.87 -26.98
C LYS A 569 37.23 21.01 -27.25
N SER A 570 37.88 22.02 -26.68
CA SER A 570 39.34 22.22 -26.81
C SER A 570 40.16 21.28 -25.92
N GLY A 571 39.52 20.54 -25.01
CA GLY A 571 40.19 19.67 -24.05
C GLY A 571 40.87 20.42 -22.89
N GLU A 572 40.67 21.73 -22.79
CA GLU A 572 41.22 22.61 -21.74
C GLU A 572 40.61 22.34 -20.36
N ALA A 573 39.40 21.78 -20.29
CA ALA A 573 38.73 21.41 -19.04
C ALA A 573 37.72 20.25 -19.22
N PHE A 574 37.25 19.67 -18.10
CA PHE A 574 36.17 18.66 -18.06
C PHE A 574 36.46 17.34 -18.80
N GLN A 575 37.72 16.90 -18.84
CA GLN A 575 38.14 15.69 -19.58
C GLN A 575 37.48 14.38 -19.10
N LYS A 576 37.01 14.33 -17.85
CA LYS A 576 36.32 13.17 -17.26
C LYS A 576 34.79 13.23 -17.42
N LEU A 577 34.25 14.32 -17.95
CA LEU A 577 32.80 14.55 -18.01
C LEU A 577 32.14 13.62 -19.02
N GLU A 578 31.16 12.85 -18.55
CA GLU A 578 30.36 11.92 -19.34
C GLU A 578 28.93 12.41 -19.53
N TYR A 579 28.39 13.18 -18.56
CA TYR A 579 27.01 13.66 -18.60
C TYR A 579 26.87 15.02 -17.94
N LEU A 580 26.24 15.96 -18.64
CA LEU A 580 25.81 17.25 -18.10
C LEU A 580 24.36 17.52 -18.46
N LYS A 581 23.54 17.85 -17.46
CA LYS A 581 22.21 18.41 -17.63
C LYS A 581 22.13 19.75 -16.92
N VAL A 582 21.64 20.77 -17.62
CA VAL A 582 21.35 22.08 -17.03
C VAL A 582 19.87 22.41 -17.24
N GLU A 583 19.14 22.64 -16.16
CA GLU A 583 17.73 23.06 -16.15
C GLU A 583 17.64 24.54 -15.77
N LEU A 584 16.94 25.34 -16.56
CA LEU A 584 16.73 26.78 -16.32
C LEU A 584 15.23 27.05 -16.00
N PRO A 585 14.88 28.11 -15.26
CA PRO A 585 13.48 28.41 -14.92
C PRO A 585 12.67 28.88 -16.14
N PHE A 586 11.37 28.52 -16.17
CA PHE A 586 10.41 28.90 -17.21
C PHE A 586 10.20 30.43 -17.26
N GLY A 587 10.14 31.01 -18.46
CA GLY A 587 9.83 32.43 -18.68
C GLY A 587 11.00 33.29 -19.21
N THR A 588 12.16 32.68 -19.46
CA THR A 588 13.13 33.30 -20.39
C THR A 588 12.71 32.92 -21.80
N GLU A 589 12.22 33.88 -22.58
CA GLU A 589 11.98 33.69 -24.01
C GLU A 589 13.28 33.22 -24.66
N PHE A 590 13.30 31.98 -25.15
CA PHE A 590 14.46 31.35 -25.77
C PHE A 590 14.60 31.80 -27.22
N GLU A 591 14.84 33.09 -27.46
CA GLU A 591 15.07 33.59 -28.84
C GLU A 591 16.46 33.20 -29.41
N GLY A 592 17.36 32.62 -28.60
CA GLY A 592 18.77 32.37 -28.97
C GLY A 592 19.24 30.91 -29.11
N ILE A 593 18.38 29.87 -29.00
CA ILE A 593 18.84 28.46 -29.11
C ILE A 593 19.58 28.20 -30.43
N PRO A 594 19.06 28.60 -31.61
CA PRO A 594 19.77 28.39 -32.87
C PRO A 594 21.15 29.06 -32.89
N GLU A 595 21.26 30.28 -32.35
CA GLU A 595 22.51 31.02 -32.27
C GLU A 595 23.54 30.35 -31.35
N ILE A 596 23.09 29.76 -30.24
CA ILE A 596 23.94 28.99 -29.32
C ILE A 596 24.44 27.73 -30.00
N LEU A 597 23.54 26.93 -30.56
CA LEU A 597 23.87 25.68 -31.26
C LEU A 597 24.83 25.95 -32.43
N ASN A 598 24.65 27.07 -33.13
CA ASN A 598 25.56 27.53 -34.18
C ASN A 598 26.91 27.98 -33.58
N SER A 599 26.93 28.76 -32.50
CA SER A 599 28.15 29.25 -31.85
C SER A 599 29.04 28.14 -31.29
N ILE A 600 28.45 27.05 -30.80
CA ILE A 600 29.17 25.86 -30.32
C ILE A 600 29.43 24.85 -31.44
N GLY A 601 28.94 25.10 -32.66
CA GLY A 601 29.16 24.26 -33.84
C GLY A 601 28.60 22.84 -33.70
N VAL A 602 27.36 22.69 -33.24
CA VAL A 602 26.69 21.38 -33.18
C VAL A 602 26.49 20.83 -34.58
N LYS A 603 26.82 19.55 -34.79
CA LYS A 603 26.48 18.84 -36.02
C LYS A 603 25.12 18.15 -35.83
N GLN A 604 24.19 18.37 -36.75
CA GLN A 604 22.93 17.63 -36.76
C GLN A 604 23.17 16.21 -37.26
N ILE A 605 22.52 15.25 -36.60
CA ILE A 605 22.46 13.85 -37.04
C ILE A 605 21.32 13.76 -38.07
N ASP A 606 21.51 12.97 -39.13
CA ASP A 606 20.50 12.72 -40.16
C ASP A 606 19.18 12.23 -39.53
N GLU A 607 18.08 12.91 -39.85
CA GLU A 607 16.73 12.63 -39.32
C GLU A 607 16.22 11.22 -39.66
N THR A 608 16.84 10.55 -40.63
CA THR A 608 16.51 9.18 -41.02
C THR A 608 17.22 8.11 -40.18
N GLN A 609 18.16 8.49 -39.32
CA GLN A 609 18.91 7.58 -38.46
C GLN A 609 18.48 7.71 -37.00
N THR A 610 18.11 6.60 -36.37
CA THR A 610 17.92 6.55 -34.91
C THR A 610 19.24 6.91 -34.21
N PRO A 611 19.27 7.94 -33.35
CA PRO A 611 20.45 8.27 -32.57
C PRO A 611 20.91 7.06 -31.76
N LEU A 612 22.22 6.84 -31.63
CA LEU A 612 22.76 5.83 -30.74
C LEU A 612 22.29 6.11 -29.30
N GLU A 613 21.59 5.14 -28.70
CA GLU A 613 21.19 5.22 -27.31
C GLU A 613 22.43 5.10 -26.41
N HIS A 614 22.78 6.19 -25.73
CA HIS A 614 23.86 6.20 -24.74
C HIS A 614 23.30 5.95 -23.34
N CYS A 615 23.30 4.69 -22.90
CA CYS A 615 22.93 4.31 -21.54
C CYS A 615 24.15 4.37 -20.61
N LEU A 616 24.32 5.48 -19.88
CA LEU A 616 25.30 5.57 -18.80
C LEU A 616 24.76 4.94 -17.51
N HIS A 617 25.60 4.19 -16.79
CA HIS A 617 25.26 3.79 -15.43
C HIS A 617 25.15 5.04 -14.56
N ARG A 618 23.96 5.29 -13.99
CA ARG A 618 23.69 6.49 -13.22
C ARG A 618 24.48 6.43 -11.91
N VAL A 619 25.45 7.33 -11.74
CA VAL A 619 26.16 7.49 -10.45
C VAL A 619 25.20 8.11 -9.42
N CYS A 620 24.22 8.91 -9.85
CA CYS A 620 23.24 9.56 -8.98
C CYS A 620 22.22 8.60 -8.34
N ILE A 621 22.21 8.53 -7.01
CA ILE A 621 21.07 8.15 -6.17
C ILE A 621 20.11 9.34 -6.13
N PRO A 622 18.78 9.18 -6.31
CA PRO A 622 17.87 10.26 -6.00
C PRO A 622 17.67 10.30 -4.48
N LEU A 623 18.21 11.26 -3.72
CA LEU A 623 18.13 11.21 -2.24
C LEU A 623 16.92 11.97 -1.65
N SER A 624 16.05 12.57 -2.48
CA SER A 624 14.83 13.26 -2.03
C SER A 624 13.50 12.52 -2.31
N TYR A 625 12.55 12.69 -1.36
CA TYR A 625 11.11 12.43 -1.54
C TYR A 625 10.53 13.40 -2.57
N GLY A 626 10.77 13.11 -3.84
CA GLY A 626 10.17 13.78 -4.98
C GLY A 626 9.49 12.74 -5.86
N SER A 627 8.18 12.88 -6.01
CA SER A 627 7.27 12.09 -6.83
C SER A 627 7.86 11.70 -8.19
N ARG A 628 8.27 10.42 -8.32
CA ARG A 628 8.15 9.66 -9.57
C ARG A 628 7.77 8.22 -9.23
N CYS A 629 6.55 7.86 -9.63
CA CYS A 629 6.03 6.51 -9.59
C CYS A 629 6.96 5.55 -10.36
N PRO A 630 7.17 4.32 -9.87
CA PRO A 630 7.40 3.16 -10.72
C PRO A 630 6.12 2.34 -10.76
N THR A 631 5.36 2.47 -11.84
CA THR A 631 4.25 1.58 -12.13
C THR A 631 4.77 0.20 -12.54
N ARG A 632 3.98 -0.85 -12.30
CA ARG A 632 4.21 -2.22 -12.82
C ARG A 632 3.89 -2.36 -14.32
N PHE A 633 3.71 -1.25 -15.02
CA PHE A 633 3.41 -1.23 -16.44
C PHE A 633 4.70 -1.02 -17.23
N PRO A 634 4.84 -1.61 -18.44
CA PRO A 634 5.93 -1.26 -19.34
C PRO A 634 5.92 0.25 -19.56
N MET A 635 7.06 0.89 -19.29
CA MET A 635 7.25 2.32 -19.51
C MET A 635 8.01 2.53 -20.80
N ILE A 636 7.50 3.40 -21.67
CA ILE A 636 8.19 3.83 -22.90
C ILE A 636 8.79 5.21 -22.64
N ALA A 637 10.07 5.37 -22.91
CA ALA A 637 10.78 6.64 -22.86
C ALA A 637 11.00 7.16 -24.28
N PHE A 638 10.71 8.43 -24.52
CA PHE A 638 10.87 9.05 -25.82
C PHE A 638 11.17 10.55 -25.72
N ASN A 639 11.74 11.13 -26.77
CA ASN A 639 11.98 12.56 -26.85
C ASN A 639 10.65 13.30 -27.09
N GLN A 640 10.47 14.48 -26.49
CA GLN A 640 9.25 15.27 -26.68
C GLN A 640 8.94 15.55 -28.17
N CYS A 641 9.96 15.67 -29.01
CA CYS A 641 9.80 15.87 -30.45
C CYS A 641 9.16 14.66 -31.16
N ASP A 642 9.36 13.44 -30.65
CA ASP A 642 8.88 12.20 -31.27
C ASP A 642 7.51 11.76 -30.74
N LYS A 643 6.93 12.56 -29.85
CA LYS A 643 5.71 12.24 -29.10
C LYS A 643 4.56 11.82 -30.02
N GLN A 644 4.35 12.54 -31.11
CA GLN A 644 3.29 12.23 -32.08
C GLN A 644 3.51 10.88 -32.77
N SER A 645 4.68 10.70 -33.40
CA SER A 645 5.05 9.49 -34.13
C SER A 645 5.00 8.22 -33.26
N ILE A 646 5.42 8.33 -32.00
CA ILE A 646 5.46 7.20 -31.08
C ILE A 646 4.06 6.81 -30.61
N PHE A 647 3.22 7.78 -30.24
CA PHE A 647 1.83 7.47 -29.88
C PHE A 647 1.03 6.96 -31.07
N GLU A 648 1.28 7.47 -32.29
CA GLU A 648 0.73 6.89 -33.53
C GLU A 648 1.15 5.43 -33.71
N SER A 649 2.43 5.12 -33.55
CA SER A 649 2.95 3.76 -33.70
C SER A 649 2.36 2.79 -32.67
N ILE A 650 2.26 3.22 -31.40
CA ILE A 650 1.65 2.44 -30.33
C ILE A 650 0.17 2.22 -30.62
N HIS A 651 -0.55 3.27 -31.00
CA HIS A 651 -1.98 3.20 -31.29
C HIS A 651 -2.25 2.28 -32.48
N ASN A 652 -1.47 2.37 -33.55
CA ASN A 652 -1.59 1.49 -34.72
C ASN A 652 -1.33 0.02 -34.33
N TYR A 653 -0.33 -0.24 -33.49
CA TYR A 653 -0.10 -1.59 -32.97
C TYR A 653 -1.29 -2.10 -32.13
N LEU A 654 -1.88 -1.25 -31.29
CA LEU A 654 -3.05 -1.60 -30.49
C LEU A 654 -4.30 -1.81 -31.35
N LEU A 655 -4.46 -1.03 -32.43
CA LEU A 655 -5.51 -1.23 -33.44
C LEU A 655 -5.33 -2.56 -34.16
N ASP A 656 -4.12 -2.91 -34.60
CA ASP A 656 -3.84 -4.19 -35.24
C ASP A 656 -4.08 -5.37 -34.28
N PHE A 657 -3.77 -5.21 -32.99
CA PHE A 657 -3.86 -6.28 -32.01
C PHE A 657 -5.29 -6.51 -31.50
N PHE A 658 -6.00 -5.44 -31.17
CA PHE A 658 -7.33 -5.51 -30.54
C PHE A 658 -8.49 -5.28 -31.53
N GLY A 659 -8.22 -4.72 -32.71
CA GLY A 659 -9.20 -4.41 -33.73
C GLY A 659 -9.92 -3.07 -33.53
N ASP A 660 -10.56 -2.58 -34.58
CA ASP A 660 -11.33 -1.33 -34.62
C ASP A 660 -12.68 -1.37 -33.84
N THR A 661 -13.10 -2.56 -33.42
CA THR A 661 -14.32 -2.74 -32.62
C THR A 661 -14.19 -2.31 -31.16
N ILE A 662 -12.96 -2.15 -30.66
CA ILE A 662 -12.71 -1.67 -29.30
C ILE A 662 -12.65 -0.15 -29.29
N GLU A 663 -13.22 0.46 -28.26
CA GLU A 663 -13.10 1.88 -28.07
C GLU A 663 -11.78 2.24 -27.39
N TYR A 664 -11.00 3.10 -28.04
CA TYR A 664 -9.72 3.58 -27.52
C TYR A 664 -9.93 4.95 -26.90
N GLU A 665 -9.69 5.06 -25.59
CA GLU A 665 -9.89 6.29 -24.86
C GLU A 665 -8.55 6.94 -24.48
N TRP A 666 -8.43 8.24 -24.72
CA TRP A 666 -7.33 9.05 -24.26
C TRP A 666 -7.77 9.93 -23.10
N ILE A 667 -7.28 9.63 -21.90
CA ILE A 667 -7.63 10.36 -20.69
C ILE A 667 -6.57 11.42 -20.41
N ILE A 668 -6.98 12.69 -20.42
CA ILE A 668 -6.14 13.81 -20.01
C ILE A 668 -6.52 14.21 -18.59
N THR A 669 -5.53 14.18 -17.69
CA THR A 669 -5.65 14.70 -16.32
C THR A 669 -4.73 15.90 -16.12
N ASP A 670 -5.29 17.05 -15.71
CA ASP A 670 -4.56 18.30 -15.42
C ASP A 670 -3.65 18.81 -16.59
N PHE A 671 -2.61 19.60 -16.28
CA PHE A 671 -1.73 20.38 -17.19
C PHE A 671 -0.88 19.57 -18.22
N GLN A 672 -1.36 18.43 -18.72
CA GLN A 672 -0.72 17.68 -19.81
C GLN A 672 -1.50 17.83 -21.12
N PHE A 673 -1.14 18.83 -21.91
CA PHE A 673 -1.88 19.28 -23.09
C PHE A 673 -1.44 18.62 -24.41
N PHE A 674 -1.46 17.28 -24.48
CA PHE A 674 -1.19 16.58 -25.73
C PHE A 674 -2.27 15.55 -26.04
N VAL A 675 -2.81 15.64 -27.25
CA VAL A 675 -3.72 14.68 -27.85
C VAL A 675 -3.05 14.17 -29.13
N PRO A 676 -2.75 12.86 -29.23
CA PRO A 676 -2.23 12.31 -30.48
C PRO A 676 -3.30 12.35 -31.56
N ARG A 677 -2.92 12.81 -32.76
CA ARG A 677 -3.80 12.78 -33.95
C ARG A 677 -3.88 11.37 -34.56
N VAL A 678 -4.68 10.49 -33.96
CA VAL A 678 -4.90 9.10 -34.41
C VAL A 678 -6.39 8.80 -34.63
N GLN A 679 -6.69 7.82 -35.48
CA GLN A 679 -8.08 7.41 -35.79
C GLN A 679 -8.70 6.58 -34.64
N HIS A 680 -10.02 6.59 -34.52
CA HIS A 680 -10.77 5.80 -33.51
C HIS A 680 -10.39 6.09 -32.04
N LEU A 681 -9.88 7.29 -31.75
CA LEU A 681 -9.53 7.72 -30.40
C LEU A 681 -10.60 8.68 -29.84
N SER A 682 -11.23 8.27 -28.75
CA SER A 682 -12.18 9.06 -27.97
C SER A 682 -11.43 9.87 -26.90
N LEU A 683 -11.67 11.18 -26.84
CA LEU A 683 -11.04 12.04 -25.83
C LEU A 683 -11.88 12.10 -24.55
N VAL A 684 -11.24 11.87 -23.40
CA VAL A 684 -11.79 12.08 -22.06
C VAL A 684 -10.95 13.13 -21.33
N LEU A 685 -11.60 14.19 -20.87
CA LEU A 685 -10.95 15.29 -20.15
C LEU A 685 -11.32 15.27 -18.68
N ASN A 686 -10.34 15.28 -17.77
CA ASN A 686 -10.56 15.35 -16.32
C ASN A 686 -9.68 16.44 -15.70
N PHE A 687 -10.28 17.52 -15.20
CA PHE A 687 -9.55 18.66 -14.65
C PHE A 687 -9.87 18.88 -13.18
N ARG A 688 -8.84 19.10 -12.34
CA ARG A 688 -9.03 19.38 -10.91
C ARG A 688 -9.17 20.87 -10.57
N ASN A 689 -8.66 21.77 -11.41
CA ASN A 689 -8.77 23.22 -11.23
C ASN A 689 -8.44 23.93 -12.56
N THR A 690 -9.39 24.65 -13.15
CA THR A 690 -9.07 25.63 -14.19
C THR A 690 -8.64 26.91 -13.47
N GLY A 691 -7.33 27.18 -13.41
CA GLY A 691 -6.83 28.42 -12.82
C GLY A 691 -7.53 29.65 -13.41
N THR A 692 -7.48 30.78 -12.71
CA THR A 692 -8.14 32.05 -13.08
C THR A 692 -7.55 32.75 -14.30
N ASP A 693 -6.58 32.15 -14.97
CA ASP A 693 -5.77 32.82 -16.01
C ASP A 693 -6.38 32.59 -17.41
N GLU A 694 -6.70 33.66 -18.14
CA GLU A 694 -7.25 33.62 -19.51
C GLU A 694 -6.41 32.76 -20.46
N GLU A 695 -5.09 32.71 -20.26
CA GLU A 695 -4.14 31.88 -21.00
C GLU A 695 -4.46 30.37 -20.92
N ASN A 696 -5.02 29.90 -19.80
CA ASN A 696 -5.40 28.50 -19.64
C ASN A 696 -6.69 28.15 -20.40
N ILE A 697 -7.63 29.09 -20.51
CA ILE A 697 -8.87 28.91 -21.28
C ILE A 697 -8.57 28.89 -22.77
N GLU A 698 -7.70 29.79 -23.26
CA GLU A 698 -7.30 29.80 -24.67
C GLU A 698 -6.56 28.51 -25.08
N ARG A 699 -5.70 27.99 -24.20
CA ARG A 699 -5.04 26.69 -24.41
C ARG A 699 -6.02 25.52 -24.43
N LEU A 700 -7.01 25.53 -23.53
CA LEU A 700 -8.07 24.52 -23.50
C LEU A 700 -8.89 24.54 -24.79
N GLU A 701 -9.32 25.73 -25.23
CA GLU A 701 -10.05 25.92 -26.50
C GLU A 701 -9.24 25.44 -27.71
N ASN A 702 -7.94 25.71 -27.77
CA ASN A 702 -7.09 25.20 -28.83
C ASN A 702 -7.07 23.67 -28.89
N ILE A 703 -6.98 22.98 -27.75
CA ILE A 703 -6.98 21.50 -27.70
C ILE A 703 -8.34 20.94 -28.09
N ILE A 704 -9.40 21.53 -27.55
CA ILE A 704 -10.78 21.18 -27.85
C ILE A 704 -11.04 21.35 -29.36
N SER A 705 -10.49 22.40 -29.98
CA SER A 705 -10.60 22.64 -31.43
C SER A 705 -9.91 21.56 -32.28
N LEU A 706 -8.81 20.99 -31.77
CA LEU A 706 -7.98 19.98 -32.45
C LEU A 706 -8.51 18.55 -32.34
N SER A 707 -9.41 18.27 -31.39
CA SER A 707 -9.98 16.92 -31.21
C SER A 707 -11.19 16.70 -32.13
N PRO A 708 -11.28 15.54 -32.82
CA PRO A 708 -12.41 15.20 -33.67
C PRO A 708 -13.60 14.59 -32.90
N ILE A 709 -13.38 13.88 -31.79
CA ILE A 709 -14.45 13.19 -31.02
C ILE A 709 -14.19 13.36 -29.51
N MET A 710 -15.13 13.96 -28.80
CA MET A 710 -15.04 14.17 -27.35
C MET A 710 -16.13 13.37 -26.64
N LYS A 711 -15.71 12.41 -25.82
CA LYS A 711 -16.62 11.47 -25.18
C LYS A 711 -17.11 11.97 -23.82
N HIS A 712 -16.19 12.39 -22.96
CA HIS A 712 -16.55 12.86 -21.63
C HIS A 712 -15.68 14.02 -21.16
N VAL A 713 -16.30 14.99 -20.49
CA VAL A 713 -15.62 16.11 -19.84
C VAL A 713 -16.00 16.14 -18.37
N GLN A 714 -15.01 15.99 -17.50
CA GLN A 714 -15.15 16.10 -16.06
C GLN A 714 -14.31 17.26 -15.54
N THR A 715 -14.89 18.07 -14.66
CA THR A 715 -14.15 19.15 -13.98
C THR A 715 -14.60 19.28 -12.53
N THR A 716 -13.63 19.37 -11.63
CA THR A 716 -13.87 19.70 -10.22
C THR A 716 -13.47 21.15 -9.98
N TYR A 717 -14.39 21.99 -9.49
CA TYR A 717 -14.18 23.40 -9.16
C TYR A 717 -13.94 24.32 -10.36
N TRP A 718 -15.00 24.52 -11.15
CA TRP A 718 -15.02 25.57 -12.19
C TRP A 718 -15.34 26.94 -11.58
N ARG A 719 -14.39 27.89 -11.65
CA ARG A 719 -14.58 29.32 -11.32
C ARG A 719 -14.30 30.16 -12.55
N PRO A 720 -15.28 30.83 -13.17
CA PRO A 720 -15.02 31.65 -14.35
C PRO A 720 -14.58 33.06 -13.96
N PRO A 721 -13.54 33.59 -14.63
CA PRO A 721 -13.54 34.99 -15.05
C PRO A 721 -13.56 35.14 -16.58
N GLY A 722 -13.91 34.09 -17.34
CA GLY A 722 -14.10 34.15 -18.78
C GLY A 722 -15.13 33.14 -19.26
N THR A 723 -16.15 33.59 -19.98
CA THR A 723 -17.18 32.74 -20.58
C THR A 723 -16.57 31.95 -21.73
N LEU A 724 -16.62 30.61 -21.70
CA LEU A 724 -16.32 29.78 -22.88
C LEU A 724 -17.22 30.25 -24.02
N LYS A 725 -16.65 30.42 -25.22
CA LYS A 725 -17.41 30.86 -26.39
C LYS A 725 -18.57 29.88 -26.65
N PRO A 726 -19.79 30.34 -26.96
CA PRO A 726 -20.92 29.47 -27.33
C PRO A 726 -20.57 28.45 -28.42
N GLU A 727 -19.63 28.81 -29.30
CA GLU A 727 -19.13 27.99 -30.40
C GLU A 727 -18.08 26.94 -29.99
N SER A 728 -17.77 26.83 -28.70
CA SER A 728 -16.79 25.87 -28.19
C SER A 728 -17.22 24.42 -28.47
N LYS A 729 -16.31 23.59 -28.99
CA LYS A 729 -16.57 22.16 -29.15
C LYS A 729 -16.72 21.42 -27.81
N LEU A 730 -16.46 22.08 -26.67
CA LEU A 730 -16.76 21.53 -25.34
C LEU A 730 -18.22 21.09 -25.24
N TYR A 731 -19.13 21.90 -25.77
CA TYR A 731 -20.55 21.65 -25.76
C TYR A 731 -20.99 20.49 -26.67
N GLN A 732 -20.08 19.98 -27.51
CA GLN A 732 -20.32 18.83 -28.40
C GLN A 732 -19.92 17.49 -27.75
N ALA A 733 -19.40 17.49 -26.53
CA ALA A 733 -19.05 16.25 -25.83
C ALA A 733 -20.29 15.38 -25.60
N GLU A 734 -20.18 14.05 -25.73
CA GLU A 734 -21.33 13.16 -25.46
C GLU A 734 -21.81 13.25 -24.00
N SER A 735 -20.88 13.45 -23.06
CA SER A 735 -21.21 13.63 -21.66
C SER A 735 -20.36 14.68 -20.95
N ILE A 736 -20.96 15.40 -20.01
CA ILE A 736 -20.30 16.41 -19.20
C ILE A 736 -20.64 16.24 -17.71
N SER A 737 -19.65 16.36 -16.84
CA SER A 737 -19.78 16.38 -15.38
C SER A 737 -19.03 17.57 -14.77
N ILE A 738 -19.73 18.56 -14.22
CA ILE A 738 -19.11 19.80 -13.71
C ILE A 738 -19.45 20.02 -12.23
N VAL A 739 -18.42 20.25 -11.40
CA VAL A 739 -18.58 20.73 -10.02
C VAL A 739 -18.27 22.23 -9.93
N GLN A 740 -19.15 23.02 -9.32
CA GLN A 740 -19.09 24.49 -9.30
C GLN A 740 -19.41 25.12 -7.94
N ASP A 741 -18.87 26.33 -7.74
CA ASP A 741 -19.17 27.19 -6.59
C ASP A 741 -20.39 28.11 -6.83
N VAL A 742 -20.67 28.54 -8.07
CA VAL A 742 -21.76 29.49 -8.41
C VAL A 742 -22.49 29.04 -9.69
N PRO A 743 -23.83 29.09 -9.78
CA PRO A 743 -24.62 28.52 -10.88
C PRO A 743 -24.69 29.41 -12.14
N THR A 744 -23.59 30.05 -12.55
CA THR A 744 -23.59 30.87 -13.79
C THR A 744 -23.61 30.03 -15.07
N ILE A 745 -23.44 28.70 -14.97
CA ILE A 745 -23.24 27.81 -16.11
C ILE A 745 -24.53 27.26 -16.74
N LEU A 746 -25.66 27.15 -16.00
CA LEU A 746 -26.93 26.67 -16.58
C LEU A 746 -27.39 27.54 -17.77
N VAL A 747 -27.13 28.84 -17.71
CA VAL A 747 -27.44 29.81 -18.79
C VAL A 747 -26.53 29.60 -20.02
N ASN A 748 -25.24 29.31 -19.82
CA ASN A 748 -24.27 29.14 -20.91
C ASN A 748 -24.33 27.77 -21.59
N LEU A 749 -24.88 26.75 -20.92
CA LEU A 749 -25.03 25.39 -21.45
C LEU A 749 -26.23 25.19 -22.38
N GLY A 750 -27.01 26.23 -22.68
CA GLY A 750 -28.01 26.15 -23.77
C GLY A 750 -27.42 25.72 -25.12
N CYS A 751 -26.09 25.77 -25.26
CA CYS A 751 -25.35 25.31 -26.43
C CYS A 751 -24.96 23.82 -26.37
N PHE A 752 -25.26 23.10 -25.29
CA PHE A 752 -24.90 21.68 -25.13
C PHE A 752 -25.67 20.77 -26.09
N GLN A 753 -24.92 19.95 -26.82
CA GLN A 753 -25.41 19.06 -27.88
C GLN A 753 -25.22 17.57 -27.54
N GLY A 754 -24.71 17.24 -26.35
CA GLY A 754 -24.48 15.86 -25.92
C GLY A 754 -25.71 15.18 -25.31
N LYS A 755 -25.49 13.95 -24.81
CA LYS A 755 -26.53 13.04 -24.31
C LYS A 755 -26.71 13.10 -22.80
N GLN A 756 -25.63 13.24 -22.03
CA GLN A 756 -25.70 13.10 -20.56
C GLN A 756 -24.95 14.22 -19.83
N ALA A 757 -25.62 14.90 -18.91
CA ALA A 757 -25.02 15.97 -18.12
C ALA A 757 -25.23 15.77 -16.61
N SER A 758 -24.20 16.05 -15.80
CA SER A 758 -24.26 16.01 -14.34
C SER A 758 -23.61 17.27 -13.76
N PHE A 759 -24.30 17.91 -12.83
CA PHE A 759 -23.85 19.14 -12.18
C PHE A 759 -23.88 19.00 -10.68
N ARG A 760 -22.83 19.48 -10.01
CA ARG A 760 -22.81 19.64 -8.56
C ARG A 760 -22.51 21.09 -8.22
N CYS A 761 -23.44 21.79 -7.57
CA CYS A 761 -23.27 23.20 -7.24
C CYS A 761 -23.67 23.52 -5.79
N HIS A 762 -23.22 24.66 -5.28
CA HIS A 762 -23.57 25.12 -3.93
C HIS A 762 -24.98 25.70 -3.85
N SER A 763 -25.44 26.34 -4.92
CA SER A 763 -26.79 26.88 -5.09
C SER A 763 -27.21 26.82 -6.56
N CYS A 764 -28.52 26.80 -6.83
CA CYS A 764 -29.11 26.92 -8.17
C CYS A 764 -30.29 27.88 -8.08
N ARG A 765 -30.42 28.85 -8.99
CA ARG A 765 -31.61 29.72 -8.98
C ARG A 765 -32.77 28.97 -9.61
N ILE A 766 -33.97 29.14 -9.04
CA ILE A 766 -35.22 28.56 -9.57
C ILE A 766 -35.41 28.92 -11.05
N PHE A 767 -35.09 30.16 -11.40
CA PHE A 767 -35.20 30.67 -12.77
C PHE A 767 -34.37 29.86 -13.77
N ASP A 768 -33.16 29.43 -13.40
CA ASP A 768 -32.25 28.69 -14.29
C ASP A 768 -32.83 27.29 -14.64
N LEU A 769 -33.50 26.63 -13.69
CA LEU A 769 -34.19 25.36 -13.92
C LEU A 769 -35.42 25.54 -14.81
N ILE A 770 -36.21 26.58 -14.56
CA ILE A 770 -37.40 26.89 -15.35
C ILE A 770 -36.99 27.19 -16.80
N GLU A 771 -35.94 28.00 -16.98
CA GLU A 771 -35.39 28.33 -18.28
C GLU A 771 -34.89 27.07 -19.00
N PHE A 772 -34.12 26.21 -18.32
CA PHE A 772 -33.68 24.92 -18.87
C PHE A 772 -34.86 24.09 -19.41
N VAL A 773 -35.88 23.84 -18.57
CA VAL A 773 -37.01 22.99 -18.98
C VAL A 773 -37.83 23.65 -20.09
N ASN A 774 -38.04 24.97 -20.05
CA ASN A 774 -38.77 25.68 -21.10
C ASN A 774 -38.05 25.64 -22.45
N ARG A 775 -36.71 25.80 -22.46
CA ARG A 775 -35.91 25.71 -23.70
C ARG A 775 -35.85 24.29 -24.26
N TRP A 776 -35.85 23.28 -23.39
CA TRP A 776 -35.98 21.89 -23.84
C TRP A 776 -37.39 21.61 -24.40
N LYS A 777 -38.45 22.06 -23.71
CA LYS A 777 -39.86 21.89 -24.13
C LYS A 777 -40.13 22.54 -25.48
N SER A 778 -39.64 23.76 -25.71
CA SER A 778 -39.77 24.47 -26.99
C SER A 778 -38.88 23.90 -28.10
N GLY A 779 -37.94 23.00 -27.77
CA GLY A 779 -36.96 22.46 -28.71
C GLY A 779 -35.82 23.42 -29.08
N GLU A 780 -35.70 24.55 -28.40
CA GLU A 780 -34.67 25.57 -28.63
C GLU A 780 -33.26 25.09 -28.25
N ALA A 781 -33.15 24.22 -27.24
CA ALA A 781 -31.87 23.70 -26.75
C ALA A 781 -31.95 22.21 -26.34
N PHE A 782 -30.79 21.58 -26.11
CA PHE A 782 -30.68 20.23 -25.52
C PHE A 782 -31.36 19.10 -26.32
N GLN A 783 -31.34 19.18 -27.65
CA GLN A 783 -32.10 18.25 -28.52
C GLN A 783 -31.70 16.78 -28.38
N ASN A 784 -30.42 16.50 -28.07
CA ASN A 784 -29.87 15.16 -27.92
C ASN A 784 -29.83 14.67 -26.46
N LEU A 785 -30.29 15.49 -25.50
CA LEU A 785 -30.19 15.18 -24.08
C LEU A 785 -31.08 13.98 -23.73
N GLU A 786 -30.49 12.99 -23.06
CA GLU A 786 -31.13 11.78 -22.57
C GLU A 786 -31.26 11.78 -21.03
N HIS A 787 -30.29 12.38 -20.34
CA HIS A 787 -30.26 12.44 -18.88
C HIS A 787 -29.54 13.69 -18.36
N LEU A 788 -30.16 14.36 -17.39
CA LEU A 788 -29.59 15.48 -16.64
C LEU A 788 -29.77 15.25 -15.14
N GLU A 789 -28.69 15.46 -14.39
CA GLU A 789 -28.70 15.45 -12.93
C GLU A 789 -28.07 16.74 -12.38
N ILE A 790 -28.71 17.35 -11.39
CA ILE A 790 -28.21 18.53 -10.68
C ILE A 790 -28.28 18.26 -9.17
N ILE A 791 -27.13 18.32 -8.50
CA ILE A 791 -26.99 18.05 -7.06
C ILE A 791 -26.56 19.32 -6.33
N LEU A 792 -27.31 19.71 -5.31
CA LEU A 792 -27.00 20.82 -4.41
C LEU A 792 -26.24 20.34 -3.17
N ASN A 793 -25.21 21.08 -2.76
CA ASN A 793 -24.40 20.69 -1.60
C ASN A 793 -25.03 21.06 -0.25
N HIS A 794 -25.85 22.12 -0.17
CA HIS A 794 -26.23 22.74 1.11
C HIS A 794 -27.70 23.15 1.27
N THR A 795 -28.51 23.09 0.21
CA THR A 795 -29.92 23.53 0.25
C THR A 795 -30.81 22.60 -0.56
N ASP A 796 -31.99 22.30 -0.05
CA ASP A 796 -33.01 21.57 -0.80
C ASP A 796 -33.60 22.43 -1.93
N PHE A 797 -34.07 21.78 -2.99
CA PHE A 797 -34.80 22.45 -4.05
C PHE A 797 -36.20 22.87 -3.56
N PRO A 798 -36.68 24.09 -3.87
CA PRO A 798 -38.04 24.51 -3.54
C PRO A 798 -39.06 23.85 -4.49
N LEU A 799 -39.49 22.64 -4.12
CA LEU A 799 -40.32 21.70 -4.90
C LEU A 799 -41.56 22.36 -5.56
N ASN A 800 -42.39 23.05 -4.78
CA ASN A 800 -43.69 23.53 -5.24
C ASN A 800 -43.61 24.75 -6.18
N GLY A 801 -42.54 25.55 -6.10
CA GLY A 801 -42.38 26.73 -6.95
C GLY A 801 -41.92 26.38 -8.37
N VAL A 802 -41.05 25.38 -8.50
CA VAL A 802 -40.47 24.94 -9.78
C VAL A 802 -41.50 24.17 -10.61
N LEU A 803 -42.19 23.19 -10.01
CA LEU A 803 -43.15 22.34 -10.72
C LEU A 803 -44.35 23.14 -11.26
N ASN A 804 -44.86 24.10 -10.47
CA ASN A 804 -45.96 24.96 -10.88
C ASN A 804 -45.59 25.91 -12.02
N ALA A 805 -44.37 26.46 -12.01
CA ALA A 805 -43.90 27.38 -13.05
C ALA A 805 -43.61 26.68 -14.38
N ILE A 806 -43.18 25.42 -14.35
CA ILE A 806 -42.90 24.60 -15.55
C ILE A 806 -44.18 24.09 -16.21
N GLY A 807 -45.26 23.94 -15.43
CA GLY A 807 -46.51 23.34 -15.91
C GLY A 807 -46.35 21.85 -16.22
N VAL A 808 -45.91 21.07 -15.22
CA VAL A 808 -45.74 19.62 -15.34
C VAL A 808 -47.08 18.89 -15.43
N LYS A 809 -47.09 17.77 -16.15
CA LYS A 809 -48.21 16.81 -16.17
C LYS A 809 -47.99 15.77 -15.07
N TYR A 810 -49.08 15.24 -14.52
CA TYR A 810 -49.06 14.29 -13.41
C TYR A 810 -49.59 12.92 -13.83
N ILE A 811 -48.91 11.87 -13.36
CA ILE A 811 -49.39 10.49 -13.37
C ILE A 811 -50.18 10.28 -12.07
N ASP A 812 -51.33 9.61 -12.18
CA ASP A 812 -52.16 9.26 -11.02
C ASP A 812 -51.34 8.59 -9.91
N LEU A 813 -51.50 9.06 -8.67
CA LEU A 813 -50.74 8.60 -7.51
C LEU A 813 -50.96 7.12 -7.18
N VAL A 814 -52.07 6.53 -7.64
CA VAL A 814 -52.33 5.08 -7.44
C VAL A 814 -51.67 4.19 -8.49
N LYS A 815 -51.11 4.77 -9.57
CA LYS A 815 -50.46 4.02 -10.64
C LYS A 815 -48.94 4.04 -10.48
N THR A 816 -48.27 2.98 -10.93
CA THR A 816 -46.81 2.87 -10.86
C THR A 816 -46.17 3.56 -12.07
N PRO A 817 -45.35 4.62 -11.89
CA PRO A 817 -44.69 5.29 -12.99
C PRO A 817 -43.58 4.42 -13.60
N PRO A 818 -43.26 4.60 -14.89
CA PRO A 818 -42.14 3.92 -15.53
C PRO A 818 -40.79 4.42 -14.99
N THR A 819 -39.83 3.50 -14.83
CA THR A 819 -38.48 3.80 -14.34
C THR A 819 -37.52 4.16 -15.48
N HIS A 820 -36.98 5.38 -15.49
CA HIS A 820 -35.93 5.77 -16.45
C HIS A 820 -34.55 5.41 -15.89
N THR A 821 -33.74 4.67 -16.67
CA THR A 821 -32.36 4.29 -16.33
C THR A 821 -31.58 4.03 -17.60
N LEU A 822 -30.37 4.58 -17.72
CA LEU A 822 -29.49 4.44 -18.88
C LEU A 822 -28.06 4.07 -18.48
N PRO A 823 -27.28 3.40 -19.34
CA PRO A 823 -25.84 3.28 -19.15
C PRO A 823 -25.17 4.66 -19.14
N LYS A 824 -24.23 4.90 -18.22
CA LYS A 824 -23.43 6.13 -18.21
C LYS A 824 -22.46 6.12 -19.38
N VAL A 825 -22.36 7.24 -20.10
CA VAL A 825 -21.38 7.42 -21.19
C VAL A 825 -19.93 7.26 -20.68
N TYR A 826 -19.68 7.63 -19.42
CA TYR A 826 -18.40 7.46 -18.75
C TYR A 826 -18.59 7.22 -17.24
N PHE A 827 -17.78 6.32 -16.66
CA PHE A 827 -17.71 6.09 -15.22
C PHE A 827 -16.30 5.65 -14.82
N GLU A 828 -15.78 6.17 -13.71
CA GLU A 828 -14.48 5.73 -13.18
C GLU A 828 -14.58 4.31 -12.58
N SER A 829 -13.47 3.57 -12.59
CA SER A 829 -13.40 2.21 -12.01
C SER A 829 -13.86 2.20 -10.54
N GLY A 830 -14.97 1.52 -10.26
CA GLY A 830 -15.60 1.44 -8.93
C GLY A 830 -16.89 2.25 -8.77
N HIS A 831 -17.32 2.99 -9.81
CA HIS A 831 -18.61 3.67 -9.85
C HIS A 831 -19.68 2.85 -10.61
N LYS A 832 -20.96 3.05 -10.29
CA LYS A 832 -22.08 2.34 -10.93
C LYS A 832 -22.10 2.59 -12.45
N PRO A 833 -22.34 1.55 -13.28
CA PRO A 833 -22.33 1.69 -14.74
C PRO A 833 -23.60 2.35 -15.32
N ASN A 834 -24.68 2.46 -14.55
CA ASN A 834 -25.95 3.07 -14.98
C ASN A 834 -26.26 4.36 -14.20
N THR A 835 -27.08 5.24 -14.78
CA THR A 835 -27.68 6.40 -14.10
C THR A 835 -28.51 5.94 -12.91
N ASP A 836 -28.68 6.80 -11.92
CA ASP A 836 -29.60 6.49 -10.83
C ASP A 836 -31.05 6.49 -11.36
N PRO A 837 -31.91 5.57 -10.88
CA PRO A 837 -33.23 5.35 -11.47
C PRO A 837 -34.17 6.52 -11.16
N ILE A 838 -34.83 7.05 -12.20
CA ILE A 838 -35.84 8.11 -12.04
C ILE A 838 -37.23 7.47 -12.05
N ASN A 839 -37.88 7.46 -10.88
CA ASN A 839 -39.24 6.96 -10.67
C ASN A 839 -40.17 8.13 -10.34
N SER A 840 -40.60 8.88 -11.36
CA SER A 840 -41.36 10.11 -11.14
C SER A 840 -42.80 10.05 -11.64
N HIS A 841 -43.72 10.58 -10.82
CA HIS A 841 -45.10 10.86 -11.20
C HIS A 841 -45.25 12.19 -11.96
N THR A 842 -44.19 12.96 -12.13
CA THR A 842 -44.21 14.22 -12.89
C THR A 842 -43.41 14.09 -14.18
N TYR A 843 -44.00 14.57 -15.27
CA TYR A 843 -43.37 14.57 -16.59
C TYR A 843 -43.74 15.81 -17.39
N VAL A 844 -42.95 16.10 -18.42
CA VAL A 844 -43.17 17.17 -19.39
C VAL A 844 -43.06 16.62 -20.80
N GLU A 845 -43.76 17.26 -21.73
CA GLU A 845 -43.75 16.92 -23.15
C GLU A 845 -43.06 18.03 -23.94
N LYS A 846 -42.27 17.63 -24.93
CA LYS A 846 -41.59 18.51 -25.86
C LYS A 846 -42.49 18.82 -27.04
N GLU A 847 -42.72 20.11 -27.29
CA GLU A 847 -43.70 20.62 -28.26
C GLU A 847 -43.33 20.33 -29.72
N THR A 848 -42.05 20.04 -29.99
CA THR A 848 -41.52 19.88 -31.35
C THR A 848 -41.56 18.45 -31.87
N ASP A 849 -41.43 17.45 -31.00
CA ASP A 849 -41.32 16.03 -31.36
C ASP A 849 -42.17 15.09 -30.47
N ASN A 850 -43.03 15.66 -29.61
CA ASN A 850 -43.88 14.97 -28.64
C ASN A 850 -43.12 14.02 -27.70
N ARG A 851 -41.79 14.16 -27.57
CA ARG A 851 -41.01 13.34 -26.64
C ARG A 851 -41.31 13.73 -25.20
N VAL A 852 -41.34 12.74 -24.32
CA VAL A 852 -41.58 12.93 -22.89
C VAL A 852 -40.29 12.93 -22.09
N ALA A 853 -40.21 13.75 -21.04
CA ALA A 853 -39.20 13.65 -20.01
C ALA A 853 -39.81 13.50 -18.62
N SER A 854 -39.33 12.52 -17.85
CA SER A 854 -39.64 12.37 -16.43
C SER A 854 -38.76 13.30 -15.61
N MET A 855 -39.32 13.96 -14.62
CA MET A 855 -38.61 14.91 -13.78
C MET A 855 -38.84 14.59 -12.30
N SER A 856 -37.78 14.42 -11.51
CA SER A 856 -37.87 14.21 -10.06
C SER A 856 -37.06 15.26 -9.31
N ILE A 857 -37.54 15.66 -8.14
CA ILE A 857 -36.81 16.52 -7.21
C ILE A 857 -36.86 15.85 -5.84
N GLU A 858 -35.72 15.35 -5.37
CA GLU A 858 -35.57 14.61 -4.12
C GLU A 858 -34.49 15.28 -3.26
N GLY A 859 -34.93 16.01 -2.22
CA GLY A 859 -34.05 16.77 -1.32
C GLY A 859 -33.18 17.76 -2.09
N THR A 860 -31.89 17.44 -2.21
CA THR A 860 -30.89 18.26 -2.90
C THR A 860 -30.64 17.84 -4.35
N THR A 861 -31.38 16.88 -4.90
CA THR A 861 -31.16 16.35 -6.26
C THR A 861 -32.34 16.65 -7.18
N PHE A 862 -32.04 17.22 -8.35
CA PHE A 862 -32.96 17.36 -9.47
C PHE A 862 -32.52 16.39 -10.56
N SER A 863 -33.45 15.55 -11.03
CA SER A 863 -33.20 14.54 -12.05
C SER A 863 -34.19 14.71 -13.20
N PHE A 864 -33.69 14.66 -14.42
CA PHE A 864 -34.46 14.83 -15.64
C PHE A 864 -34.05 13.78 -16.67
N GLY A 865 -34.96 12.86 -16.99
CA GLY A 865 -34.71 11.73 -17.90
C GLY A 865 -35.63 11.79 -19.11
N VAL A 866 -35.05 11.86 -20.31
CA VAL A 866 -35.77 11.97 -21.58
C VAL A 866 -36.03 10.56 -22.15
N TRP A 867 -37.28 10.30 -22.50
CA TRP A 867 -37.72 9.07 -23.13
C TRP A 867 -37.75 9.24 -24.66
N ASN A 868 -37.27 8.22 -25.37
CA ASN A 868 -37.48 8.13 -26.81
C ASN A 868 -38.87 7.53 -27.11
N LYS A 869 -39.92 8.21 -26.65
CA LYS A 869 -41.34 7.81 -26.72
C LYS A 869 -42.25 9.03 -26.80
N THR A 870 -43.37 8.92 -27.52
CA THR A 870 -44.43 9.93 -27.45
C THR A 870 -45.16 9.88 -26.11
N GLU A 871 -45.99 10.88 -25.82
CA GLU A 871 -46.82 10.88 -24.61
C GLU A 871 -47.73 9.65 -24.52
N GLU A 872 -48.37 9.23 -25.61
CA GLU A 872 -49.24 8.04 -25.57
C GLU A 872 -48.45 6.76 -25.28
N GLU A 873 -47.29 6.60 -25.92
CA GLU A 873 -46.41 5.45 -25.71
C GLU A 873 -45.81 5.41 -24.30
N PHE A 874 -45.49 6.57 -23.75
CA PHE A 874 -45.00 6.71 -22.38
C PHE A 874 -46.09 6.35 -21.36
N LEU A 875 -47.32 6.86 -21.55
CA LEU A 875 -48.44 6.56 -20.67
C LEU A 875 -48.88 5.10 -20.73
N ALA A 876 -48.65 4.40 -21.85
CA ALA A 876 -48.87 2.96 -21.95
C ALA A 876 -47.93 2.12 -21.07
N LEU A 877 -46.80 2.68 -20.61
CA LEU A 877 -45.88 2.01 -19.68
C LEU A 877 -46.30 2.11 -18.21
N VAL A 878 -47.24 3.00 -17.89
CA VAL A 878 -47.75 3.21 -16.53
C VAL A 878 -48.61 2.00 -16.13
N LYS A 879 -48.27 1.38 -14.99
CA LYS A 879 -48.91 0.13 -14.52
C LYS A 879 -49.88 0.32 -13.39
#